data_AF-A0AAD5RPN8-F1
#
_entry.id   AF-A0AAD5RPN8-F1
#
_cell.length_a   1.000
_cell.length_b   1.000
_cell.length_c   1.000
_cell.angle_alpha   90.00
_cell.angle_beta   90.00
_cell.angle_gamma   90.00
#
_symmetry.space_group_name_H-M   'P 1'
#
loop_
_entity.id
_entity.type
_entity.pdbx_description
1 polymer ?
#
loop_
_entity_poly.entity_id
_entity_poly.type
_entity_poly.pdbx_seq_one_letter_code
_entity_poly.pdbx_strand_id
1 'polypeptide(L)'
;MPSATMMDANGTDVHMDGEDHPMQDANGYVALSAANLNTGPESNSASADYEAGFETDSDEEDDDDEYVKDILIEQRDRRILPTGVCYDDRMKLHANADWSPDKHHPEDPQRIEAIFNTFKRAGLVFNGPDAELRKLYETNPTKYMWRIDCRKATRAEVTAVHTESQFDWAEALKDKSTDELRELTRQMDQGRASLYVGGMTFEAALLSAGGAIETCINVVEGNVKNAFAVIRPPGHHAEFDESMGFCIFNNVPVATKVCRSRFPDTCRKVLILDWDVHHGNGVQNIFYSDPNVLYISLHVYNNGQFYPGQPENDKVPDGGIDNVGRDEGVGKNVNIGWHDQGMGNGEYMAAFQQIVMPIAKEFCPDLVVISAGFDAADGDELGGCFVTPTCYAHMTHMLMSLANGKVAVCLEGGYNLHAISASALEVARTLMGEPPPQFEIPKINKQAAQVLKQVQSRHAPYWECMRPGVVDVQDQMMHGGQRLQDVFRLAQRQQLSDRFGMTPLYLSKNDLHKKMENQVLVTRDFSSSSRLMIIIHDPPEFRGQPDPIDSRIEPHNSFMTDPVPRYIDWSINQGFAVMDINVPHYEAKSDDFDATVPRQDAETLQANIRDLMIYLWDNFIQIMPAREIFLMGVGDAYLGVKVLLINRGMSSAVATYSEAGPANSKSCSLSKDCKDRISGILNFVTGVLRPIKSDTDPQLSSWYKDNSLVLVDSAHACWSDQALVKKVSKRRFGSVTKSDVSGLANMMDFHLPDVEAWIMQRVGEITLSKRSVASPNMAGVSGGGYGGSPAPSMGSLGGGRSMGVPQQHMGPQQGFQHQPPGGYSGPGPY
;
A
#
# COMPACT_ATOMS: atom_id res chain seq x y z
N MET A 1 28.58 -35.67 11.44
CA MET A 1 29.13 -36.00 10.11
C MET A 1 28.01 -35.92 9.07
N PRO A 2 28.25 -35.44 7.84
CA PRO A 2 29.25 -34.47 7.40
C PRO A 2 28.61 -33.15 6.90
N SER A 3 29.31 -32.05 7.14
CA SER A 3 29.06 -30.71 6.62
C SER A 3 29.44 -30.63 5.15
N ALA A 4 28.55 -30.09 4.31
CA ALA A 4 28.84 -29.77 2.93
C ALA A 4 29.34 -28.32 2.80
N THR A 5 30.56 -28.19 2.31
CA THR A 5 31.24 -26.93 1.98
C THR A 5 30.89 -26.53 0.55
N MET A 6 30.47 -25.29 0.31
CA MET A 6 30.36 -24.71 -1.03
C MET A 6 31.60 -23.84 -1.32
N MET A 7 32.27 -24.14 -2.44
CA MET A 7 33.42 -23.40 -2.97
C MET A 7 32.96 -22.23 -3.85
N ASP A 8 33.65 -21.10 -3.72
CA ASP A 8 33.59 -19.95 -4.61
C ASP A 8 34.59 -20.09 -5.77
N ALA A 9 34.21 -19.54 -6.92
CA ALA A 9 34.94 -19.59 -8.17
C ALA A 9 36.01 -18.48 -8.28
N ASN A 10 37.13 -18.61 -7.56
CA ASN A 10 38.42 -18.02 -7.98
C ASN A 10 39.68 -18.56 -7.27
N GLY A 11 39.62 -19.72 -6.59
CA GLY A 11 40.74 -20.64 -6.39
C GLY A 11 42.13 -20.03 -6.11
N THR A 12 42.26 -19.13 -5.14
CA THR A 12 43.55 -18.63 -4.67
C THR A 12 43.61 -18.57 -3.14
N ASP A 13 44.50 -19.41 -2.57
CA ASP A 13 44.93 -19.39 -1.18
C ASP A 13 45.80 -18.16 -0.91
N VAL A 14 45.53 -17.42 0.16
CA VAL A 14 46.50 -16.49 0.76
C VAL A 14 46.49 -16.66 2.28
N HIS A 15 47.54 -17.31 2.77
CA HIS A 15 47.99 -17.32 4.16
C HIS A 15 48.54 -15.94 4.54
N MET A 16 48.10 -15.36 5.67
CA MET A 16 48.82 -14.31 6.39
C MET A 16 48.66 -14.55 7.90
N ASP A 17 49.79 -14.78 8.56
CA ASP A 17 49.95 -14.97 9.99
C ASP A 17 49.78 -13.66 10.78
N GLY A 18 49.47 -13.85 12.06
CA GLY A 18 49.35 -12.94 13.22
C GLY A 18 49.94 -11.53 13.20
N GLU A 19 49.29 -10.64 13.96
CA GLU A 19 49.86 -10.13 15.22
C GLU A 19 48.80 -9.40 16.07
N ASP A 20 48.70 -9.82 17.34
CA ASP A 20 47.99 -9.15 18.42
C ASP A 20 48.77 -7.89 18.86
N HIS A 21 48.08 -6.75 18.93
CA HIS A 21 48.52 -5.61 19.75
C HIS A 21 47.33 -4.95 20.44
N PRO A 22 47.40 -4.71 21.77
CA PRO A 22 46.34 -4.06 22.53
C PRO A 22 46.46 -2.54 22.39
N MET A 23 45.36 -1.85 22.09
CA MET A 23 45.33 -0.38 22.14
C MET A 23 44.81 0.12 23.49
N GLN A 24 45.65 0.95 24.09
CA GLN A 24 45.49 1.71 25.32
C GLN A 24 44.48 2.85 25.18
N ASP A 25 43.94 3.21 26.35
CA ASP A 25 43.17 4.38 26.71
C ASP A 25 43.47 5.67 25.92
N ALA A 26 42.40 6.34 25.49
CA ALA A 26 42.42 7.77 25.19
C ALA A 26 41.15 8.42 25.73
N ASN A 27 41.24 8.89 26.98
CA ASN A 27 40.34 9.87 27.58
C ASN A 27 40.39 11.18 26.78
N GLY A 28 39.23 11.65 26.32
CA GLY A 28 39.06 12.95 25.66
C GLY A 28 37.74 13.59 26.05
N TYR A 29 37.61 14.01 27.30
CA TYR A 29 36.54 14.89 27.77
C TYR A 29 36.68 16.27 27.12
N VAL A 30 35.66 16.72 26.39
CA VAL A 30 35.47 18.13 26.03
C VAL A 30 34.26 18.64 26.81
N ALA A 31 34.55 19.40 27.87
CA ALA A 31 33.58 20.16 28.64
C ALA A 31 33.27 21.48 27.90
N LEU A 32 31.99 21.77 27.68
CA LEU A 32 31.52 23.11 27.32
C LEU A 32 30.82 23.73 28.53
N SER A 33 31.47 24.78 29.03
CA SER A 33 31.09 25.62 30.16
C SER A 33 29.90 26.52 29.83
N ALA A 34 28.89 26.51 30.70
CA ALA A 34 27.88 27.56 30.79
C ALA A 34 28.36 28.65 31.77
N ALA A 35 28.31 29.91 31.35
CA ALA A 35 28.39 31.06 32.26
C ALA A 35 27.65 32.29 31.68
N ASN A 36 26.60 32.68 32.41
CA ASN A 36 26.14 34.03 32.74
C ASN A 36 25.88 35.10 31.67
N LEU A 37 24.59 35.49 31.58
CA LEU A 37 24.20 36.90 31.58
C LEU A 37 23.03 37.12 32.55
N ASN A 38 23.06 38.30 33.17
CA ASN A 38 22.43 38.69 34.43
C ASN A 38 21.35 39.77 34.18
N THR A 39 20.54 40.05 35.22
CA THR A 39 19.77 41.26 35.58
C THR A 39 18.23 41.27 35.37
N GLY A 40 17.51 41.46 36.50
CA GLY A 40 16.04 41.38 36.70
C GLY A 40 15.23 42.68 36.42
N PRO A 41 14.20 43.11 37.20
CA PRO A 41 13.80 42.72 38.58
C PRO A 41 12.27 42.50 38.88
N GLU A 42 12.03 41.86 40.05
CA GLU A 42 11.00 42.02 41.12
C GLU A 42 9.50 42.33 40.87
N SER A 43 8.60 41.53 41.46
CA SER A 43 7.93 41.79 42.77
C SER A 43 6.58 41.05 42.98
N ASN A 44 6.20 40.87 44.26
CA ASN A 44 4.98 40.27 44.88
C ASN A 44 4.99 38.73 45.06
N SER A 45 4.67 38.14 46.22
CA SER A 45 4.02 38.64 47.44
C SER A 45 4.26 37.71 48.65
N ALA A 46 4.44 38.35 49.81
CA ALA A 46 3.96 37.98 51.15
C ALA A 46 4.23 36.57 51.73
N SER A 47 5.19 36.56 52.65
CA SER A 47 5.26 35.65 53.80
C SER A 47 4.26 36.07 54.88
N ALA A 48 3.64 35.09 55.55
CA ALA A 48 3.11 35.25 56.89
C ALA A 48 3.59 34.07 57.73
N ASP A 49 4.30 34.41 58.81
CA ASP A 49 4.74 33.55 59.90
C ASP A 49 3.57 32.86 60.59
N TYR A 50 3.80 31.72 61.26
CA TYR A 50 3.55 31.57 62.71
C TYR A 50 4.15 30.24 63.23
N GLU A 51 4.72 30.37 64.43
CA GLU A 51 5.53 29.40 65.18
C GLU A 51 4.75 28.22 65.75
N ALA A 52 5.53 27.20 66.10
CA ALA A 52 5.17 25.97 66.78
C ALA A 52 4.54 26.17 68.17
N GLY A 53 3.57 25.31 68.49
CA GLY A 53 3.10 25.02 69.84
C GLY A 53 2.75 23.54 69.93
N PHE A 54 3.51 22.80 70.72
CA PHE A 54 3.35 21.37 70.99
C PHE A 54 2.53 21.24 72.27
N GLU A 55 1.35 20.63 72.23
CA GLU A 55 0.74 19.95 73.39
C GLU A 55 0.05 18.67 72.90
N THR A 56 0.34 17.61 73.64
CA THR A 56 -0.03 16.21 73.45
C THR A 56 -1.48 15.95 73.80
N ASP A 57 -2.19 15.17 72.98
CA ASP A 57 -3.18 14.22 73.48
C ASP A 57 -3.28 13.00 72.56
N SER A 58 -3.52 11.88 73.20
CA SER A 58 -3.28 10.51 72.77
C SER A 58 -4.46 9.86 72.04
N ASP A 59 -4.12 8.82 71.28
CA ASP A 59 -4.93 7.66 70.89
C ASP A 59 -6.03 7.86 69.83
N GLU A 60 -5.68 7.55 68.57
CA GLU A 60 -6.50 6.86 67.56
C GLU A 60 -5.64 6.63 66.29
N GLU A 61 -4.70 5.68 66.33
CA GLU A 61 -4.05 5.11 65.14
C GLU A 61 -4.73 3.76 64.86
N ASP A 62 -5.41 3.61 63.71
CA ASP A 62 -5.52 2.33 62.99
C ASP A 62 -6.28 2.39 61.62
N ASP A 63 -6.75 3.54 61.11
CA ASP A 63 -7.43 3.59 59.79
C ASP A 63 -6.72 4.43 58.68
N ASP A 64 -5.69 5.22 59.01
CA ASP A 64 -5.02 6.11 58.03
C ASP A 64 -3.85 5.44 57.26
N ASP A 65 -3.35 4.29 57.73
CA ASP A 65 -2.17 3.63 57.15
C ASP A 65 -2.45 2.88 55.82
N GLU A 66 -3.72 2.55 55.55
CA GLU A 66 -4.12 1.92 54.28
C GLU A 66 -4.28 2.98 53.17
N TYR A 67 -4.86 4.14 53.52
CA TYR A 67 -5.04 5.27 52.59
C TYR A 67 -3.72 5.94 52.19
N VAL A 68 -2.74 6.02 53.11
CA VAL A 68 -1.41 6.55 52.84
C VAL A 68 -0.55 5.57 52.03
N LYS A 69 -0.75 4.25 52.19
CA LYS A 69 -0.11 3.24 51.32
C LYS A 69 -0.60 3.33 49.89
N ASP A 70 -1.91 3.52 49.68
CA ASP A 70 -2.48 3.65 48.34
C ASP A 70 -1.96 4.90 47.60
N ILE A 71 -1.79 6.03 48.31
CA ILE A 71 -1.17 7.25 47.75
C ILE A 71 0.33 7.06 47.48
N LEU A 72 1.05 6.31 48.30
CA LEU A 72 2.48 6.03 48.09
C LEU A 72 2.75 5.00 46.98
N ILE A 73 1.81 4.09 46.70
CA ILE A 73 1.87 3.15 45.57
C ILE A 73 1.74 3.90 44.24
N GLU A 74 0.91 4.96 44.18
CA GLU A 74 0.84 5.85 43.01
C GLU A 74 2.13 6.66 42.77
N GLN A 75 3.00 6.81 43.78
CA GLN A 75 4.22 7.62 43.72
C GLN A 75 5.53 6.83 43.59
N ARG A 76 5.49 5.50 43.41
CA ARG A 76 6.71 4.80 42.96
C ARG A 76 6.99 5.19 41.52
N ASP A 77 8.14 5.84 41.28
CA ASP A 77 8.59 6.15 39.92
C ASP A 77 8.67 4.84 39.11
N ARG A 78 7.71 4.61 38.20
CA ARG A 78 7.66 3.38 37.38
C ARG A 78 8.96 3.15 36.59
N ARG A 79 9.78 4.20 36.37
CA ARG A 79 11.07 4.08 35.70
C ARG A 79 12.08 3.23 36.47
N ILE A 80 11.95 3.11 37.79
CA ILE A 80 12.86 2.31 38.64
C ILE A 80 12.35 0.90 38.91
N LEU A 81 11.15 0.54 38.44
CA LEU A 81 10.63 -0.81 38.58
C LEU A 81 11.27 -1.78 37.56
N PRO A 82 11.46 -3.06 37.94
CA PRO A 82 11.93 -4.09 37.01
C PRO A 82 10.89 -4.38 35.93
N THR A 83 11.36 -4.95 34.82
CA THR A 83 10.51 -5.68 33.86
C THR A 83 10.22 -7.08 34.40
N GLY A 84 8.99 -7.55 34.33
CA GLY A 84 8.61 -8.90 34.74
C GLY A 84 8.80 -9.96 33.65
N VAL A 85 9.02 -11.22 34.04
CA VAL A 85 8.99 -12.39 33.16
C VAL A 85 8.26 -13.55 33.83
N CYS A 86 7.25 -14.10 33.17
CA CYS A 86 6.56 -15.32 33.60
C CYS A 86 6.98 -16.49 32.70
N TYR A 87 7.38 -17.61 33.30
CA TYR A 87 7.73 -18.85 32.61
C TYR A 87 7.55 -20.03 33.57
N ASP A 88 7.12 -21.18 33.06
CA ASP A 88 7.00 -22.41 33.82
C ASP A 88 7.25 -23.63 32.93
N ASP A 89 8.22 -24.48 33.29
CA ASP A 89 8.57 -25.66 32.51
C ASP A 89 7.41 -26.65 32.36
N ARG A 90 6.43 -26.66 33.28
CA ARG A 90 5.27 -27.56 33.23
C ARG A 90 4.38 -27.27 32.02
N MET A 91 4.43 -26.06 31.45
CA MET A 91 3.73 -25.75 30.20
C MET A 91 4.25 -26.60 29.03
N LYS A 92 5.48 -27.13 29.09
CA LYS A 92 6.06 -28.07 28.10
C LYS A 92 5.38 -29.44 28.09
N LEU A 93 4.57 -29.77 29.10
CA LEU A 93 3.86 -31.04 29.18
C LEU A 93 2.71 -31.15 28.18
N HIS A 94 2.21 -30.03 27.63
CA HIS A 94 1.37 -30.08 26.43
C HIS A 94 2.25 -30.52 25.25
N ALA A 95 2.14 -31.77 24.85
CA ALA A 95 2.91 -32.35 23.77
C ALA A 95 2.00 -33.29 22.97
N ASN A 96 2.31 -33.42 21.67
CA ASN A 96 1.56 -34.32 20.81
C ASN A 96 1.68 -35.76 21.33
N ALA A 97 0.55 -36.47 21.42
CA ALA A 97 0.52 -37.87 21.82
C ALA A 97 1.08 -38.81 20.73
N ASP A 98 1.32 -38.29 19.51
CA ASP A 98 2.01 -38.99 18.43
C ASP A 98 3.54 -38.85 18.55
N TRP A 99 4.20 -40.00 18.71
CA TRP A 99 5.66 -40.15 18.82
C TRP A 99 6.25 -40.83 17.57
N SER A 100 5.50 -40.84 16.47
CA SER A 100 5.96 -41.35 15.19
C SER A 100 7.20 -40.56 14.69
N PRO A 101 8.04 -41.16 13.83
CA PRO A 101 9.16 -40.47 13.21
C PRO A 101 8.76 -39.42 12.15
N ASP A 102 7.47 -39.13 11.99
CA ASP A 102 6.96 -38.12 11.06
C ASP A 102 7.34 -36.71 11.51
N LYS A 103 7.18 -35.72 10.62
CA LYS A 103 7.55 -34.32 10.89
C LYS A 103 6.83 -33.84 12.15
N HIS A 104 7.59 -33.40 13.15
CA HIS A 104 7.03 -32.83 14.39
C HIS A 104 6.08 -31.68 14.08
N HIS A 105 4.98 -31.65 14.83
CA HIS A 105 3.99 -30.58 14.79
C HIS A 105 4.68 -29.22 15.05
N PRO A 106 4.35 -28.15 14.30
CA PRO A 106 5.06 -26.87 14.39
C PRO A 106 4.97 -26.21 15.78
N GLU A 107 3.82 -26.35 16.46
CA GLU A 107 3.73 -25.99 17.87
C GLU A 107 4.44 -27.07 18.70
N ASP A 108 5.64 -26.72 19.18
CA ASP A 108 6.59 -27.58 19.87
C ASP A 108 6.90 -27.04 21.29
N PRO A 109 6.96 -27.88 22.34
CA PRO A 109 7.44 -27.50 23.67
C PRO A 109 8.77 -26.73 23.70
N GLN A 110 9.67 -26.97 22.74
CA GLN A 110 10.96 -26.30 22.61
C GLN A 110 10.83 -24.80 22.36
N ARG A 111 9.68 -24.29 21.89
CA ARG A 111 9.47 -22.85 21.60
C ARG A 111 9.73 -21.98 22.83
N ILE A 112 9.04 -22.27 23.94
CA ILE A 112 9.20 -21.49 25.18
C ILE A 112 10.56 -21.70 25.83
N GLU A 113 11.13 -22.91 25.69
CA GLU A 113 12.46 -23.23 26.21
C GLU A 113 13.56 -22.49 25.46
N ALA A 114 13.46 -22.41 24.13
CA ALA A 114 14.41 -21.70 23.28
C ALA A 114 14.42 -20.19 23.59
N ILE A 115 13.25 -19.58 23.76
CA ILE A 115 13.11 -18.18 24.19
C ILE A 115 13.76 -17.98 25.56
N PHE A 116 13.35 -18.77 26.56
CA PHE A 116 13.80 -18.56 27.93
C PHE A 116 15.31 -18.81 28.08
N ASN A 117 15.86 -19.80 27.37
CA ASN A 117 17.31 -20.02 27.31
C ASN A 117 18.03 -18.88 26.58
N THR A 118 17.43 -18.26 25.58
CA THR A 118 17.97 -17.05 24.93
C THR A 118 18.04 -15.88 25.90
N PHE A 119 16.99 -15.66 26.71
CA PHE A 119 17.01 -14.63 27.76
C PHE A 119 18.11 -14.88 28.79
N LYS A 120 18.31 -16.14 29.22
CA LYS A 120 19.43 -16.52 30.11
C LYS A 120 20.79 -16.22 29.48
N ARG A 121 21.01 -16.63 28.22
CA ARG A 121 22.28 -16.40 27.50
C ARG A 121 22.58 -14.92 27.29
N ALA A 122 21.54 -14.12 27.06
CA ALA A 122 21.65 -12.67 26.93
C ALA A 122 21.84 -11.95 28.28
N GLY A 123 21.76 -12.67 29.41
CA GLY A 123 21.92 -12.09 30.75
C GLY A 123 20.71 -11.29 31.24
N LEU A 124 19.53 -11.45 30.62
CA LEU A 124 18.32 -10.74 31.02
C LEU A 124 17.64 -11.36 32.25
N VAL A 125 17.89 -12.64 32.51
CA VAL A 125 17.31 -13.37 33.65
C VAL A 125 18.43 -13.84 34.57
N PHE A 126 18.23 -13.67 35.88
CA PHE A 126 19.17 -14.15 36.88
C PHE A 126 19.20 -15.68 36.93
N ASN A 127 20.39 -16.27 37.00
CA ASN A 127 20.62 -17.72 37.00
C ASN A 127 21.40 -18.22 38.24
N GLY A 128 21.62 -17.34 39.23
CA GLY A 128 22.24 -17.69 40.50
C GLY A 128 21.23 -18.12 41.57
N PRO A 129 21.65 -18.27 42.84
CA PRO A 129 20.79 -18.68 43.94
C PRO A 129 19.76 -17.61 44.34
N ASP A 130 18.52 -17.99 44.64
CA ASP A 130 17.43 -17.07 45.03
C ASP A 130 17.77 -16.17 46.24
N ALA A 131 18.67 -16.63 47.13
CA ALA A 131 19.15 -15.85 48.26
C ALA A 131 19.92 -14.58 47.84
N GLU A 132 20.60 -14.61 46.69
CA GLU A 132 21.31 -13.46 46.12
C GLU A 132 20.38 -12.54 45.34
N LEU A 133 19.29 -13.10 44.78
CA LEU A 133 18.32 -12.38 43.97
C LEU A 133 17.65 -11.24 44.76
N ARG A 134 17.29 -11.46 46.03
CA ARG A 134 16.71 -10.40 46.89
C ARG A 134 17.66 -9.21 47.10
N LYS A 135 18.94 -9.48 47.34
CA LYS A 135 19.95 -8.43 47.50
C LYS A 135 20.21 -7.67 46.20
N LEU A 136 20.12 -8.37 45.06
CA LEU A 136 20.22 -7.75 43.73
C LEU A 136 19.04 -6.82 43.46
N TYR A 137 17.84 -7.15 43.91
CA TYR A 137 16.67 -6.27 43.76
C TYR A 137 16.77 -4.99 44.58
N GLU A 138 17.37 -5.04 45.77
CA GLU A 138 17.60 -3.84 46.59
C GLU A 138 18.65 -2.91 45.99
N THR A 139 19.65 -3.47 45.28
CA THR A 139 20.82 -2.71 44.82
C THR A 139 20.77 -2.31 43.35
N ASN A 140 20.14 -3.11 42.49
CA ASN A 140 20.04 -2.85 41.06
C ASN A 140 18.78 -3.51 40.45
N PRO A 141 17.58 -3.00 40.78
CA PRO A 141 16.30 -3.63 40.47
C PRO A 141 16.08 -3.86 38.97
N THR A 142 16.65 -3.03 38.10
CA THR A 142 16.44 -3.10 36.65
C THR A 142 17.46 -3.98 35.91
N LYS A 143 18.45 -4.56 36.61
CA LYS A 143 19.52 -5.36 35.99
C LYS A 143 19.00 -6.66 35.35
N TYR A 144 18.01 -7.29 35.97
CA TYR A 144 17.41 -8.54 35.52
C TYR A 144 15.90 -8.40 35.48
N MET A 145 15.25 -9.21 34.65
CA MET A 145 13.81 -9.36 34.70
C MET A 145 13.37 -10.02 36.02
N TRP A 146 12.33 -9.46 36.64
CA TRP A 146 11.69 -9.99 37.83
C TRP A 146 10.90 -11.25 37.50
N ARG A 147 11.12 -12.34 38.24
CA ARG A 147 10.38 -13.58 38.01
C ARG A 147 8.96 -13.46 38.58
N ILE A 148 7.97 -13.54 37.69
CA ILE A 148 6.57 -13.67 38.06
C ILE A 148 6.25 -15.15 38.16
N ASP A 149 5.68 -15.56 39.30
CA ASP A 149 5.28 -16.93 39.52
C ASP A 149 4.03 -17.27 38.69
N CYS A 150 4.06 -18.43 38.05
CA CYS A 150 2.94 -18.95 37.30
C CYS A 150 2.01 -19.75 38.22
N ARG A 151 0.70 -19.57 38.06
CA ARG A 151 -0.33 -20.40 38.71
C ARG A 151 -1.30 -20.96 37.68
N LYS A 152 -2.11 -21.92 38.10
CA LYS A 152 -3.25 -22.38 37.29
C LYS A 152 -4.36 -21.33 37.35
N ALA A 153 -4.95 -21.02 36.21
CA ALA A 153 -6.21 -20.30 36.16
C ALA A 153 -7.31 -21.12 36.85
N THR A 154 -8.19 -20.43 37.57
CA THR A 154 -9.36 -21.06 38.18
C THR A 154 -10.46 -21.25 37.15
N ARG A 155 -11.40 -22.18 37.40
CA ARG A 155 -12.57 -22.36 36.53
C ARG A 155 -13.33 -21.05 36.32
N ALA A 156 -13.59 -20.29 37.39
CA ALA A 156 -14.32 -19.03 37.32
C ALA A 156 -13.62 -17.95 36.47
N GLU A 157 -12.28 -17.92 36.45
CA GLU A 157 -11.53 -17.00 35.59
C GLU A 157 -11.64 -17.42 34.12
N VAL A 158 -11.51 -18.71 33.82
CA VAL A 158 -11.64 -19.22 32.45
C VAL A 158 -13.07 -19.05 31.94
N THR A 159 -14.08 -19.35 32.78
CA THR A 159 -15.50 -19.27 32.39
C THR A 159 -16.07 -17.85 32.43
N ALA A 160 -15.27 -16.86 32.82
CA ALA A 160 -15.58 -15.45 32.57
C ALA A 160 -15.50 -15.08 31.07
N VAL A 161 -14.85 -15.93 30.27
CA VAL A 161 -14.69 -15.78 28.82
C VAL A 161 -15.26 -16.99 28.08
N HIS A 162 -14.94 -18.19 28.53
CA HIS A 162 -15.37 -19.42 27.88
C HIS A 162 -16.68 -19.98 28.45
N THR A 163 -17.37 -20.79 27.67
CA THR A 163 -18.51 -21.57 28.18
C THR A 163 -18.06 -22.63 29.18
N GLU A 164 -18.94 -22.99 30.12
CA GLU A 164 -18.70 -24.12 31.04
C GLU A 164 -18.44 -25.43 30.27
N SER A 165 -19.15 -25.65 29.15
CA SER A 165 -18.95 -26.82 28.29
C SER A 165 -17.55 -26.89 27.67
N GLN A 166 -16.99 -25.74 27.29
CA GLN A 166 -15.63 -25.67 26.74
C GLN A 166 -14.58 -25.99 27.82
N PHE A 167 -14.77 -25.51 29.04
CA PHE A 167 -13.94 -25.88 30.18
C PHE A 167 -14.03 -27.38 30.47
N ASP A 168 -15.25 -27.92 30.55
CA ASP A 168 -15.51 -29.35 30.82
C ASP A 168 -14.89 -30.25 29.75
N TRP A 169 -14.96 -29.85 28.47
CA TRP A 169 -14.34 -30.57 27.37
C TRP A 169 -12.82 -30.65 27.53
N ALA A 170 -12.18 -29.51 27.82
CA ALA A 170 -10.73 -29.47 28.03
C ALA A 170 -10.33 -30.28 29.26
N GLU A 171 -11.09 -30.18 30.35
CA GLU A 171 -10.86 -30.95 31.58
C GLU A 171 -10.92 -32.46 31.33
N ALA A 172 -11.89 -32.92 30.54
CA ALA A 172 -12.06 -34.34 30.23
C ALA A 172 -10.89 -34.94 29.43
N LEU A 173 -10.00 -34.14 28.84
CA LEU A 173 -8.80 -34.64 28.14
C LEU A 173 -7.85 -35.41 29.09
N LYS A 174 -7.81 -35.06 30.37
CA LYS A 174 -6.94 -35.71 31.36
C LYS A 174 -7.36 -37.15 31.68
N ASP A 175 -8.62 -37.48 31.42
CA ASP A 175 -9.21 -38.79 31.72
C ASP A 175 -9.21 -39.74 30.51
N LYS A 176 -8.78 -39.26 29.34
CA LYS A 176 -8.70 -40.05 28.10
C LYS A 176 -7.43 -40.90 28.06
N SER A 177 -7.53 -42.08 27.49
CA SER A 177 -6.38 -42.93 27.18
C SER A 177 -5.53 -42.31 26.06
N THR A 178 -4.26 -42.71 25.98
CA THR A 178 -3.33 -42.25 24.93
C THR A 178 -3.86 -42.54 23.52
N ASP A 179 -4.53 -43.68 23.30
CA ASP A 179 -5.06 -44.04 21.99
C ASP A 179 -6.27 -43.16 21.61
N GLU A 180 -7.14 -42.84 22.56
CA GLU A 180 -8.24 -41.89 22.34
C GLU A 180 -7.73 -40.48 22.04
N LEU A 181 -6.67 -40.03 22.74
CA LEU A 181 -6.06 -38.72 22.51
C LEU A 181 -5.39 -38.63 21.13
N ARG A 182 -4.71 -39.69 20.68
CA ARG A 182 -4.13 -39.76 19.33
C ARG A 182 -5.20 -39.69 18.26
N GLU A 183 -6.28 -40.42 18.43
CA GLU A 183 -7.39 -40.40 17.48
C GLU A 183 -8.08 -39.03 17.46
N LEU A 184 -8.26 -38.40 18.62
CA LEU A 184 -8.80 -37.04 18.73
C LEU A 184 -7.88 -36.02 18.04
N THR A 185 -6.57 -36.07 18.29
CA THR A 185 -5.58 -35.25 17.59
C THR A 185 -5.65 -35.46 16.08
N ARG A 186 -5.69 -36.72 15.61
CA ARG A 186 -5.79 -37.02 14.18
C ARG A 186 -7.04 -36.41 13.54
N GLN A 187 -8.15 -36.32 14.27
CA GLN A 187 -9.39 -35.72 13.80
C GLN A 187 -9.35 -34.19 13.82
N MET A 188 -8.78 -33.59 14.88
CA MET A 188 -8.78 -32.14 15.10
C MET A 188 -7.61 -31.41 14.44
N ASP A 189 -6.51 -32.08 14.12
CA ASP A 189 -5.35 -31.52 13.42
C ASP A 189 -5.56 -31.47 11.89
N GLN A 190 -6.81 -31.37 11.46
CA GLN A 190 -7.22 -31.27 10.06
C GLN A 190 -8.10 -30.05 9.85
N GLY A 191 -7.92 -29.39 8.70
CA GLY A 191 -8.76 -28.26 8.29
C GLY A 191 -8.67 -27.06 9.24
N ARG A 192 -9.82 -26.47 9.56
CA ARG A 192 -9.91 -25.22 10.34
C ARG A 192 -9.60 -25.42 11.84
N ALA A 193 -9.90 -26.59 12.40
CA ALA A 193 -9.67 -26.86 13.82
C ALA A 193 -8.18 -26.75 14.18
N SER A 194 -7.30 -27.35 13.37
CA SER A 194 -5.84 -27.23 13.49
C SER A 194 -5.37 -27.35 14.94
N LEU A 195 -5.75 -28.43 15.60
CA LEU A 195 -5.54 -28.63 17.04
C LEU A 195 -5.01 -30.04 17.32
N TYR A 196 -3.95 -30.11 18.13
CA TYR A 196 -3.52 -31.35 18.75
C TYR A 196 -3.75 -31.31 20.26
N VAL A 197 -3.94 -32.49 20.87
CA VAL A 197 -4.18 -32.65 22.30
C VAL A 197 -3.37 -33.81 22.88
N GLY A 198 -3.26 -33.79 24.20
CA GLY A 198 -2.56 -34.79 25.02
C GLY A 198 -3.00 -34.73 26.49
N GLY A 199 -2.65 -35.74 27.29
CA GLY A 199 -3.22 -35.91 28.64
C GLY A 199 -2.88 -34.78 29.64
N MET A 200 -1.80 -34.04 29.40
CA MET A 200 -1.40 -32.87 30.22
C MET A 200 -1.79 -31.52 29.59
N THR A 201 -2.56 -31.53 28.50
CA THR A 201 -2.98 -30.32 27.78
C THR A 201 -3.79 -29.39 28.66
N PHE A 202 -4.77 -29.92 29.39
CA PHE A 202 -5.59 -29.12 30.30
C PHE A 202 -4.76 -28.41 31.36
N GLU A 203 -3.83 -29.14 31.98
CA GLU A 203 -2.98 -28.58 33.03
C GLU A 203 -2.03 -27.50 32.51
N ALA A 204 -1.45 -27.71 31.33
CA ALA A 204 -0.63 -26.70 30.66
C ALA A 204 -1.46 -25.49 30.24
N ALA A 205 -2.68 -25.67 29.73
CA ALA A 205 -3.58 -24.59 29.34
C ALA A 205 -3.99 -23.71 30.54
N LEU A 206 -4.28 -24.32 31.70
CA LEU A 206 -4.53 -23.56 32.93
C LEU A 206 -3.30 -22.76 33.38
N LEU A 207 -2.09 -23.32 33.25
CA LEU A 207 -0.86 -22.59 33.54
C LEU A 207 -0.60 -21.45 32.54
N SER A 208 -0.88 -21.66 31.25
CA SER A 208 -0.75 -20.63 30.22
C SER A 208 -1.64 -19.43 30.52
N ALA A 209 -2.94 -19.70 30.74
CA ALA A 209 -3.92 -18.67 31.09
C ALA A 209 -3.57 -17.99 32.42
N GLY A 210 -3.21 -18.77 33.45
CA GLY A 210 -2.83 -18.22 34.75
C GLY A 210 -1.53 -17.40 34.71
N GLY A 211 -0.56 -17.78 33.88
CA GLY A 211 0.65 -17.01 33.63
C GLY A 211 0.36 -15.67 32.96
N ALA A 212 -0.57 -15.63 31.99
CA ALA A 212 -1.04 -14.38 31.40
C ALA A 212 -1.77 -13.48 32.42
N ILE A 213 -2.64 -14.07 33.26
CA ILE A 213 -3.33 -13.36 34.34
C ILE A 213 -2.32 -12.71 35.29
N GLU A 214 -1.38 -13.48 35.86
CA GLU A 214 -0.40 -12.98 36.81
C GLU A 214 0.52 -11.92 36.19
N THR A 215 0.90 -12.09 34.94
CA THR A 215 1.68 -11.10 34.19
C THR A 215 0.94 -9.77 34.11
N CYS A 216 -0.33 -9.78 33.72
CA CYS A 216 -1.13 -8.56 33.61
C CYS A 216 -1.41 -7.93 34.98
N ILE A 217 -1.77 -8.71 36.00
CA ILE A 217 -2.02 -8.24 37.36
C ILE A 217 -0.79 -7.49 37.90
N ASN A 218 0.41 -8.07 37.79
CA ASN A 218 1.63 -7.44 38.31
C ASN A 218 1.96 -6.12 37.61
N VAL A 219 1.61 -5.97 36.33
CA VAL A 219 1.78 -4.71 35.58
C VAL A 219 0.76 -3.65 36.02
N VAL A 220 -0.50 -4.05 36.19
CA VAL A 220 -1.60 -3.16 36.60
C VAL A 220 -1.38 -2.65 38.03
N GLU A 221 -1.07 -3.54 38.98
CA GLU A 221 -0.75 -3.21 40.38
C GLU A 221 0.52 -2.37 40.53
N GLY A 222 1.42 -2.42 39.55
CA GLY A 222 2.69 -1.68 39.60
C GLY A 222 3.79 -2.39 40.39
N ASN A 223 3.72 -3.72 40.52
CA ASN A 223 4.82 -4.54 41.03
C ASN A 223 6.00 -4.55 40.04
N VAL A 224 5.70 -4.42 38.74
CA VAL A 224 6.64 -4.29 37.63
C VAL A 224 6.19 -3.17 36.70
N LYS A 225 7.12 -2.56 35.95
CA LYS A 225 6.76 -1.51 34.98
C LYS A 225 5.96 -2.07 33.80
N ASN A 226 6.41 -3.21 33.28
CA ASN A 226 5.91 -3.96 32.14
C ASN A 226 6.37 -5.42 32.28
N ALA A 227 5.85 -6.36 31.50
CA ALA A 227 6.22 -7.77 31.65
C ALA A 227 6.06 -8.61 30.37
N PHE A 228 6.72 -9.78 30.34
CA PHE A 228 6.64 -10.78 29.27
C PHE A 228 6.24 -12.16 29.84
N ALA A 229 5.08 -12.67 29.44
CA ALA A 229 4.65 -14.05 29.66
C ALA A 229 5.14 -14.98 28.54
N VAL A 230 6.15 -15.81 28.83
CA VAL A 230 6.65 -16.87 27.95
C VAL A 230 5.82 -18.13 28.22
N ILE A 231 4.63 -18.18 27.60
CA ILE A 231 3.57 -19.13 27.91
C ILE A 231 3.22 -20.03 26.72
N ARG A 232 2.67 -21.22 27.00
CA ARG A 232 2.06 -22.12 26.01
C ARG A 232 1.08 -23.09 26.69
N PRO A 233 0.03 -23.61 26.01
CA PRO A 233 -0.37 -23.34 24.62
C PRO A 233 -0.75 -21.87 24.36
N PRO A 234 -0.70 -21.41 23.08
CA PRO A 234 -1.19 -20.09 22.69
C PRO A 234 -2.71 -19.95 22.95
N GLY A 235 -3.27 -18.76 22.73
CA GLY A 235 -4.65 -18.46 23.09
C GLY A 235 -5.49 -17.76 22.04
N HIS A 236 -4.93 -16.90 21.18
CA HIS A 236 -5.73 -15.91 20.43
C HIS A 236 -6.81 -16.47 19.47
N HIS A 237 -6.68 -17.72 19.02
CA HIS A 237 -7.68 -18.39 18.17
C HIS A 237 -8.84 -19.04 18.95
N ALA A 238 -8.65 -19.34 20.24
CA ALA A 238 -9.67 -20.03 21.03
C ALA A 238 -10.92 -19.14 21.17
N GLU A 239 -12.04 -19.62 20.63
CA GLU A 239 -13.33 -18.97 20.72
C GLU A 239 -13.94 -19.15 22.12
N PHE A 240 -15.03 -18.44 22.41
CA PHE A 240 -15.70 -18.58 23.70
C PHE A 240 -16.25 -20.00 23.93
N ASP A 241 -16.55 -20.77 22.89
CA ASP A 241 -17.11 -22.12 22.97
C ASP A 241 -16.33 -23.21 22.22
N GLU A 242 -15.15 -22.90 21.68
CA GLU A 242 -14.36 -23.85 20.88
C GLU A 242 -12.84 -23.63 21.00
N SER A 243 -12.07 -24.72 21.02
CA SER A 243 -10.60 -24.71 20.85
C SER A 243 -10.22 -24.88 19.38
N MET A 244 -9.31 -24.05 18.88
CA MET A 244 -8.79 -24.13 17.51
C MET A 244 -7.44 -23.44 17.37
N GLY A 245 -6.71 -23.70 16.28
CA GLY A 245 -5.47 -23.00 15.94
C GLY A 245 -4.40 -23.13 17.03
N PHE A 246 -4.20 -24.36 17.53
CA PHE A 246 -3.31 -24.68 18.66
C PHE A 246 -3.73 -24.06 20.02
N CYS A 247 -4.84 -23.31 20.07
CA CYS A 247 -5.29 -22.59 21.25
C CYS A 247 -6.37 -23.38 22.00
N ILE A 248 -6.16 -23.58 23.31
CA ILE A 248 -7.12 -24.30 24.17
C ILE A 248 -8.06 -23.31 24.88
N PHE A 249 -7.47 -22.36 25.60
CA PHE A 249 -8.16 -21.23 26.23
C PHE A 249 -7.55 -19.93 25.72
N ASN A 250 -8.34 -18.87 25.66
CA ASN A 250 -7.89 -17.59 25.18
C ASN A 250 -7.24 -16.80 26.33
N ASN A 251 -5.91 -16.92 26.43
CA ASN A 251 -5.11 -16.42 27.55
C ASN A 251 -5.29 -14.90 27.76
N VAL A 252 -5.24 -14.12 26.68
CA VAL A 252 -5.28 -12.65 26.72
C VAL A 252 -6.66 -12.10 27.12
N PRO A 253 -7.80 -12.56 26.55
CA PRO A 253 -9.13 -12.22 27.01
C PRO A 253 -9.41 -12.61 28.45
N VAL A 254 -8.98 -13.80 28.89
CA VAL A 254 -9.14 -14.22 30.29
C VAL A 254 -8.38 -13.26 31.22
N ALA A 255 -7.11 -12.97 30.93
CA ALA A 255 -6.33 -12.00 31.70
C ALA A 255 -6.96 -10.59 31.70
N THR A 256 -7.49 -10.16 30.55
CA THR A 256 -8.17 -8.86 30.38
C THR A 256 -9.43 -8.77 31.23
N LYS A 257 -10.31 -9.78 31.21
CA LYS A 257 -11.53 -9.81 32.04
C LYS A 257 -11.19 -9.82 33.53
N VAL A 258 -10.18 -10.60 33.94
CA VAL A 258 -9.74 -10.64 35.34
C VAL A 258 -9.20 -9.27 35.79
N CYS A 259 -8.34 -8.63 34.99
CA CYS A 259 -7.78 -7.32 35.36
C CYS A 259 -8.86 -6.25 35.44
N ARG A 260 -9.79 -6.19 34.48
CA ARG A 260 -10.88 -5.20 34.51
C ARG A 260 -11.84 -5.42 35.67
N SER A 261 -12.08 -6.67 36.06
CA SER A 261 -12.93 -7.02 37.20
C SER A 261 -12.25 -6.70 38.54
N ARG A 262 -10.95 -7.00 38.67
CA ARG A 262 -10.17 -6.78 39.89
C ARG A 262 -9.76 -5.32 40.09
N PHE A 263 -9.57 -4.56 39.02
CA PHE A 263 -9.09 -3.18 39.04
C PHE A 263 -10.00 -2.24 38.24
N PRO A 264 -11.29 -2.11 38.61
CA PRO A 264 -12.27 -1.34 37.83
C PRO A 264 -11.91 0.16 37.73
N ASP A 265 -11.18 0.70 38.71
CA ASP A 265 -10.81 2.11 38.77
C ASP A 265 -9.52 2.44 38.00
N THR A 266 -8.62 1.47 37.83
CA THR A 266 -7.27 1.70 37.27
C THR A 266 -6.97 0.88 36.01
N CYS A 267 -7.88 -0.01 35.59
CA CYS A 267 -7.81 -0.81 34.37
C CYS A 267 -9.21 -0.93 33.74
N ARG A 268 -9.73 0.18 33.21
CA ARG A 268 -11.07 0.20 32.60
C ARG A 268 -11.00 -0.09 31.10
N LYS A 269 -10.10 0.60 30.39
CA LYS A 269 -9.88 0.48 28.94
C LYS A 269 -8.63 -0.32 28.65
N VAL A 270 -8.74 -1.37 27.85
CA VAL A 270 -7.61 -2.23 27.48
C VAL A 270 -7.41 -2.21 25.98
N LEU A 271 -6.18 -1.93 25.54
CA LEU A 271 -5.77 -2.17 24.16
C LEU A 271 -5.18 -3.57 24.08
N ILE A 272 -5.76 -4.42 23.25
CA ILE A 272 -5.14 -5.68 22.83
C ILE A 272 -4.60 -5.45 21.42
N LEU A 273 -3.28 -5.48 21.29
CA LEU A 273 -2.61 -5.49 20.00
C LEU A 273 -2.17 -6.91 19.67
N ASP A 274 -2.63 -7.43 18.54
CA ASP A 274 -2.21 -8.72 18.00
C ASP A 274 -1.33 -8.51 16.77
N TRP A 275 -0.07 -8.93 16.85
CA TRP A 275 0.86 -8.90 15.73
C TRP A 275 1.27 -10.31 15.27
N ASP A 276 0.62 -11.36 15.79
CA ASP A 276 0.71 -12.69 15.22
C ASP A 276 0.27 -12.62 13.75
N VAL A 277 0.91 -13.41 12.88
CA VAL A 277 0.62 -13.38 11.45
C VAL A 277 -0.81 -13.85 11.15
N HIS A 278 -1.42 -14.61 12.05
CA HIS A 278 -2.79 -15.07 11.94
C HIS A 278 -3.75 -14.13 12.66
N HIS A 279 -4.98 -14.02 12.15
CA HIS A 279 -6.03 -13.28 12.82
C HIS A 279 -6.45 -14.00 14.12
N GLY A 280 -6.31 -13.33 15.27
CA GLY A 280 -6.87 -13.78 16.55
C GLY A 280 -8.40 -13.68 16.59
N ASN A 281 -9.08 -14.54 15.82
CA ASN A 281 -10.54 -14.58 15.68
C ASN A 281 -11.26 -14.68 17.03
N GLY A 282 -10.75 -15.50 17.95
CA GLY A 282 -11.30 -15.64 19.30
C GLY A 282 -11.27 -14.33 20.09
N VAL A 283 -10.15 -13.60 20.05
CA VAL A 283 -10.01 -12.31 20.74
C VAL A 283 -11.03 -11.31 20.21
N GLN A 284 -11.12 -11.18 18.87
CA GLN A 284 -12.09 -10.33 18.19
C GLN A 284 -13.52 -10.65 18.63
N ASN A 285 -13.90 -11.93 18.55
CA ASN A 285 -15.29 -12.34 18.78
C ASN A 285 -15.72 -12.21 20.24
N ILE A 286 -14.81 -12.48 21.20
CA ILE A 286 -15.06 -12.31 22.63
C ILE A 286 -15.36 -10.85 23.00
N PHE A 287 -14.67 -9.89 22.38
CA PHE A 287 -14.81 -8.46 22.69
C PHE A 287 -15.56 -7.64 21.63
N TYR A 288 -16.18 -8.29 20.64
CA TYR A 288 -16.73 -7.62 19.45
C TYR A 288 -17.77 -6.53 19.75
N SER A 289 -18.44 -6.61 20.91
CA SER A 289 -19.43 -5.65 21.39
C SER A 289 -18.97 -4.81 22.59
N ASP A 290 -17.72 -4.91 23.05
CA ASP A 290 -17.23 -4.24 24.26
C ASP A 290 -16.54 -2.90 23.92
N PRO A 291 -17.12 -1.73 24.29
CA PRO A 291 -16.54 -0.43 23.97
C PRO A 291 -15.21 -0.14 24.69
N ASN A 292 -14.90 -0.91 25.75
CA ASN A 292 -13.75 -0.67 26.61
C ASN A 292 -12.57 -1.59 26.27
N VAL A 293 -12.70 -2.47 25.29
CA VAL A 293 -11.58 -3.26 24.78
C VAL A 293 -11.39 -2.93 23.31
N LEU A 294 -10.26 -2.31 22.99
CA LEU A 294 -9.84 -2.06 21.63
C LEU A 294 -8.98 -3.22 21.17
N TYR A 295 -9.41 -3.95 20.15
CA TYR A 295 -8.63 -4.98 19.49
C TYR A 295 -8.09 -4.45 18.17
N ILE A 296 -6.78 -4.53 17.97
CA ILE A 296 -6.11 -4.21 16.70
C ILE A 296 -5.28 -5.42 16.29
N SER A 297 -5.50 -5.95 15.08
CA SER A 297 -4.76 -7.10 14.57
C SER A 297 -4.11 -6.80 13.22
N LEU A 298 -2.83 -7.16 13.07
CA LEU A 298 -2.10 -7.12 11.81
C LEU A 298 -1.81 -8.56 11.37
N HIS A 299 -2.47 -9.04 10.32
CA HIS A 299 -2.42 -10.45 9.95
C HIS A 299 -2.46 -10.64 8.44
N VAL A 300 -1.94 -11.77 7.94
CA VAL A 300 -2.15 -12.17 6.54
C VAL A 300 -3.59 -12.62 6.39
N TYR A 301 -4.33 -11.97 5.50
CA TYR A 301 -5.74 -12.28 5.26
C TYR A 301 -5.95 -13.00 3.93
N ASN A 302 -5.28 -12.55 2.86
CA ASN A 302 -5.42 -13.09 1.51
C ASN A 302 -6.89 -13.31 1.11
N ASN A 303 -7.71 -12.27 1.32
CA ASN A 303 -9.14 -12.26 1.05
C ASN A 303 -9.89 -13.45 1.70
N GLY A 304 -9.54 -13.78 2.94
CA GLY A 304 -10.16 -14.86 3.72
C GLY A 304 -9.66 -16.27 3.38
N GLN A 305 -8.59 -16.42 2.59
CA GLN A 305 -8.01 -17.71 2.22
C GLN A 305 -6.88 -18.16 3.14
N PHE A 306 -6.19 -17.23 3.80
CA PHE A 306 -5.14 -17.56 4.77
C PHE A 306 -5.77 -17.96 6.11
N TYR A 307 -5.17 -18.90 6.84
CA TYR A 307 -5.69 -19.40 8.11
C TYR A 307 -5.92 -18.23 9.12
N PRO A 308 -7.04 -18.21 9.87
CA PRO A 308 -8.10 -19.22 9.98
C PRO A 308 -9.09 -19.23 8.81
N GLY A 309 -9.03 -18.24 7.93
CA GLY A 309 -9.94 -18.07 6.80
C GLY A 309 -11.36 -17.72 7.22
N GLN A 310 -12.27 -17.64 6.23
CA GLN A 310 -13.67 -17.31 6.49
C GLN A 310 -14.39 -18.40 7.30
N PRO A 311 -15.14 -18.04 8.36
CA PRO A 311 -15.88 -19.01 9.17
C PRO A 311 -16.96 -19.71 8.35
N GLU A 312 -17.33 -20.92 8.77
CA GLU A 312 -18.40 -21.67 8.12
C GLU A 312 -19.78 -20.99 8.24
N ASN A 313 -19.96 -20.18 9.28
CA ASN A 313 -21.14 -19.38 9.50
C ASN A 313 -20.88 -17.93 9.10
N ASP A 314 -21.47 -17.48 7.98
CA ASP A 314 -21.35 -16.12 7.44
C ASP A 314 -21.79 -15.00 8.41
N LYS A 315 -22.45 -15.33 9.52
CA LYS A 315 -22.82 -14.37 10.57
C LYS A 315 -21.70 -14.11 11.58
N VAL A 316 -20.68 -14.96 11.62
CA VAL A 316 -19.51 -14.75 12.47
C VAL A 316 -18.53 -13.88 11.67
N PRO A 317 -18.08 -12.74 12.22
CA PRO A 317 -17.16 -11.87 11.51
C PRO A 317 -15.78 -12.52 11.41
N ASP A 318 -15.14 -12.44 10.25
CA ASP A 318 -13.77 -12.86 10.01
C ASP A 318 -12.76 -11.71 10.22
N GLY A 319 -11.50 -11.92 9.83
CA GLY A 319 -10.43 -10.91 9.86
C GLY A 319 -10.55 -9.82 8.79
N GLY A 320 -11.67 -9.74 8.05
CA GLY A 320 -11.87 -8.73 7.02
C GLY A 320 -11.89 -7.29 7.57
N ILE A 321 -11.50 -6.34 6.70
CA ILE A 321 -11.43 -4.90 7.01
C ILE A 321 -12.78 -4.25 7.31
N ASP A 322 -13.89 -4.88 6.89
CA ASP A 322 -15.24 -4.36 7.12
C ASP A 322 -15.78 -4.72 8.52
N ASN A 323 -15.11 -5.63 9.23
CA ASN A 323 -15.53 -6.09 10.56
C ASN A 323 -15.00 -5.15 11.65
N VAL A 324 -15.76 -4.09 11.93
CA VAL A 324 -15.34 -2.99 12.83
C VAL A 324 -15.90 -3.09 14.26
N GLY A 325 -16.55 -4.19 14.61
CA GLY A 325 -17.27 -4.35 15.89
C GLY A 325 -18.79 -4.31 15.70
N ARG A 326 -19.54 -4.56 16.78
CA ARG A 326 -21.01 -4.46 16.81
C ARG A 326 -21.50 -3.76 18.06
N ASP A 327 -22.77 -3.35 18.06
CA ASP A 327 -23.42 -2.71 19.20
C ASP A 327 -22.58 -1.52 19.73
N GLU A 328 -22.31 -1.47 21.04
CA GLU A 328 -21.46 -0.43 21.63
C GLU A 328 -19.97 -0.57 21.27
N GLY A 329 -19.55 -1.75 20.81
CA GLY A 329 -18.17 -2.04 20.39
C GLY A 329 -17.82 -1.58 18.97
N VAL A 330 -18.75 -0.97 18.23
CA VAL A 330 -18.47 -0.45 16.88
C VAL A 330 -17.31 0.55 16.93
N GLY A 331 -16.34 0.36 16.03
CA GLY A 331 -15.09 1.11 15.95
C GLY A 331 -13.98 0.60 16.88
N LYS A 332 -14.25 -0.39 17.75
CA LYS A 332 -13.26 -0.96 18.70
C LYS A 332 -12.62 -2.26 18.22
N ASN A 333 -12.92 -2.69 17.01
CA ASN A 333 -12.22 -3.79 16.34
C ASN A 333 -11.55 -3.25 15.07
N VAL A 334 -10.23 -3.34 14.95
CA VAL A 334 -9.46 -2.83 13.80
C VAL A 334 -8.66 -3.97 13.18
N ASN A 335 -9.07 -4.38 11.97
CA ASN A 335 -8.37 -5.41 11.20
C ASN A 335 -7.47 -4.78 10.14
N ILE A 336 -6.17 -5.03 10.22
CA ILE A 336 -5.18 -4.73 9.18
C ILE A 336 -4.84 -6.06 8.49
N GLY A 337 -5.79 -6.52 7.66
CA GLY A 337 -5.66 -7.76 6.90
C GLY A 337 -4.83 -7.58 5.64
N TRP A 338 -3.60 -8.07 5.64
CA TRP A 338 -2.71 -8.00 4.48
C TRP A 338 -3.25 -8.82 3.31
N HIS A 339 -3.15 -8.24 2.11
CA HIS A 339 -3.62 -8.85 0.87
C HIS A 339 -2.86 -10.13 0.50
N ASP A 340 -1.65 -10.32 1.01
CA ASP A 340 -0.79 -11.48 0.75
C ASP A 340 0.29 -11.60 1.84
N GLN A 341 1.03 -12.70 1.82
CA GLN A 341 2.28 -12.89 2.55
C GLN A 341 3.39 -11.95 2.03
N GLY A 342 4.56 -11.98 2.67
CA GLY A 342 5.74 -11.23 2.24
C GLY A 342 5.80 -9.77 2.73
N MET A 343 4.94 -9.41 3.69
CA MET A 343 5.03 -8.12 4.38
C MET A 343 6.29 -8.07 5.26
N GLY A 344 6.93 -6.91 5.40
CA GLY A 344 8.12 -6.76 6.22
C GLY A 344 8.13 -5.48 7.04
N ASN A 345 9.33 -5.02 7.40
CA ASN A 345 9.49 -3.86 8.27
C ASN A 345 8.78 -2.59 7.77
N GLY A 346 8.77 -2.34 6.45
CA GLY A 346 8.19 -1.13 5.88
C GLY A 346 6.67 -1.06 6.09
N GLU A 347 5.99 -2.18 5.87
CA GLU A 347 4.55 -2.33 6.02
C GLU A 347 4.12 -2.22 7.49
N TYR A 348 4.80 -2.94 8.39
CA TYR A 348 4.49 -2.91 9.82
C TYR A 348 4.76 -1.54 10.44
N MET A 349 5.87 -0.88 10.09
CA MET A 349 6.14 0.49 10.57
C MET A 349 5.11 1.49 10.04
N ALA A 350 4.70 1.38 8.77
CA ALA A 350 3.65 2.22 8.21
C ALA A 350 2.31 1.99 8.90
N ALA A 351 1.91 0.73 9.15
CA ALA A 351 0.70 0.40 9.89
C ALA A 351 0.72 1.01 11.30
N PHE A 352 1.85 0.90 11.99
CA PHE A 352 2.00 1.46 13.34
C PHE A 352 1.87 2.98 13.35
N GLN A 353 2.56 3.66 12.44
CA GLN A 353 2.59 5.12 12.41
C GLN A 353 1.28 5.73 11.89
N GLN A 354 0.61 5.08 10.94
CA GLN A 354 -0.59 5.62 10.30
C GLN A 354 -1.89 5.19 10.96
N ILE A 355 -1.95 4.03 11.62
CA ILE A 355 -3.19 3.43 12.13
C ILE A 355 -3.08 3.10 13.61
N VAL A 356 -2.18 2.18 13.99
CA VAL A 356 -2.13 1.62 15.35
C VAL A 356 -1.91 2.70 16.40
N MET A 357 -0.83 3.48 16.28
CA MET A 357 -0.46 4.48 17.28
C MET A 357 -1.43 5.66 17.35
N PRO A 358 -1.92 6.23 16.23
CA PRO A 358 -2.96 7.25 16.28
C PRO A 358 -4.24 6.77 17.00
N ILE A 359 -4.80 5.61 16.60
CA ILE A 359 -6.01 5.06 17.21
C ILE A 359 -5.78 4.74 18.69
N ALA A 360 -4.65 4.10 19.02
CA ALA A 360 -4.33 3.75 20.40
C ALA A 360 -4.16 4.97 21.31
N LYS A 361 -3.58 6.06 20.81
CA LYS A 361 -3.46 7.33 21.56
C LYS A 361 -4.82 7.98 21.79
N GLU A 362 -5.67 8.02 20.77
CA GLU A 362 -7.04 8.55 20.89
C GLU A 362 -7.88 7.68 21.85
N PHE A 363 -7.72 6.35 21.79
CA PHE A 363 -8.38 5.43 22.72
C PHE A 363 -7.91 5.63 24.16
N CYS A 364 -6.65 6.00 24.37
CA CYS A 364 -6.02 6.25 25.66
C CYS A 364 -6.24 5.07 26.64
N PRO A 365 -5.63 3.89 26.38
CA PRO A 365 -5.81 2.70 27.21
C PRO A 365 -5.16 2.84 28.59
N ASP A 366 -5.69 2.11 29.57
CA ASP A 366 -5.16 1.97 30.92
C ASP A 366 -4.17 0.78 31.04
N LEU A 367 -4.26 -0.16 30.10
CA LEU A 367 -3.36 -1.31 29.95
C LEU A 367 -3.21 -1.64 28.46
N VAL A 368 -2.00 -1.97 28.03
CA VAL A 368 -1.72 -2.56 26.72
C VAL A 368 -1.33 -4.01 26.90
N VAL A 369 -2.03 -4.92 26.24
CA VAL A 369 -1.69 -6.33 26.15
C VAL A 369 -1.30 -6.63 24.71
N ILE A 370 -0.14 -7.25 24.51
CA ILE A 370 0.34 -7.66 23.19
C ILE A 370 0.18 -9.17 23.07
N SER A 371 -0.73 -9.61 22.19
CA SER A 371 -0.75 -10.98 21.67
C SER A 371 0.43 -11.12 20.72
N ALA A 372 1.50 -11.72 21.23
CA ALA A 372 2.82 -11.67 20.63
C ALA A 372 3.18 -12.99 19.94
N GLY A 373 2.64 -13.18 18.74
CA GLY A 373 3.15 -14.14 17.79
C GLY A 373 4.43 -13.66 17.12
N PHE A 374 5.33 -14.57 16.76
CA PHE A 374 6.53 -14.24 15.99
C PHE A 374 6.63 -15.05 14.69
N ASP A 375 5.51 -15.51 14.16
CA ASP A 375 5.38 -16.19 12.87
C ASP A 375 5.29 -15.21 11.69
N ALA A 376 5.11 -13.91 11.93
CA ALA A 376 5.38 -12.88 10.90
C ALA A 376 6.89 -12.60 10.73
N ALA A 377 7.74 -13.19 11.57
CA ALA A 377 9.17 -12.92 11.58
C ALA A 377 9.91 -13.49 10.36
N ASP A 378 10.96 -12.81 9.93
CA ASP A 378 11.86 -13.31 8.90
C ASP A 378 12.45 -14.68 9.29
N GLY A 379 12.21 -15.68 8.44
CA GLY A 379 12.60 -17.08 8.66
C GLY A 379 11.48 -18.00 9.12
N ASP A 380 10.29 -17.50 9.47
CA ASP A 380 9.13 -18.36 9.73
C ASP A 380 8.41 -18.74 8.44
N GLU A 381 8.38 -20.05 8.14
CA GLU A 381 7.82 -20.57 6.90
C GLU A 381 6.28 -20.59 6.90
N LEU A 382 5.63 -20.61 8.07
CA LEU A 382 4.17 -20.66 8.13
C LEU A 382 3.56 -19.29 7.84
N GLY A 383 4.10 -18.23 8.46
CA GLY A 383 3.62 -16.88 8.20
C GLY A 383 4.10 -16.27 6.89
N GLY A 384 5.28 -16.66 6.41
CA GLY A 384 5.80 -16.23 5.10
C GLY A 384 6.03 -14.72 4.99
N CYS A 385 6.24 -14.05 6.12
CA CYS A 385 6.55 -12.62 6.20
C CYS A 385 8.04 -12.39 6.55
N PHE A 386 8.45 -11.13 6.55
CA PHE A 386 9.86 -10.72 6.68
C PHE A 386 10.04 -9.63 7.75
N VAL A 387 9.32 -9.73 8.86
CA VAL A 387 9.46 -8.80 9.98
C VAL A 387 10.73 -9.15 10.77
N THR A 388 11.68 -8.22 10.82
CA THR A 388 12.95 -8.47 11.53
C THR A 388 12.76 -8.35 13.06
N PRO A 389 13.62 -9.02 13.87
CA PRO A 389 13.65 -8.82 15.32
C PRO A 389 13.72 -7.34 15.74
N THR A 390 14.50 -6.54 15.01
CA THR A 390 14.60 -5.10 15.21
C THR A 390 13.26 -4.38 15.04
N CYS A 391 12.44 -4.78 14.06
CA CYS A 391 11.13 -4.19 13.87
C CYS A 391 10.21 -4.42 15.08
N TYR A 392 10.24 -5.62 15.68
CA TYR A 392 9.51 -5.91 16.93
C TYR A 392 9.96 -5.03 18.10
N ALA A 393 11.26 -4.72 18.22
CA ALA A 393 11.74 -3.75 19.20
C ALA A 393 11.12 -2.36 18.98
N HIS A 394 11.08 -1.86 17.73
CA HIS A 394 10.45 -0.57 17.42
C HIS A 394 8.94 -0.56 17.71
N MET A 395 8.23 -1.62 17.34
CA MET A 395 6.80 -1.78 17.65
C MET A 395 6.54 -1.75 19.16
N THR A 396 7.34 -2.51 19.93
CA THR A 396 7.27 -2.54 21.39
C THR A 396 7.53 -1.15 21.99
N HIS A 397 8.58 -0.48 21.51
CA HIS A 397 8.96 0.85 21.99
C HIS A 397 7.85 1.89 21.78
N MET A 398 7.17 1.87 20.62
CA MET A 398 6.04 2.75 20.36
C MET A 398 4.89 2.50 21.36
N LEU A 399 4.55 1.24 21.64
CA LEU A 399 3.46 0.87 22.54
C LEU A 399 3.77 1.21 24.01
N MET A 400 5.04 1.16 24.42
CA MET A 400 5.46 1.57 25.77
C MET A 400 5.21 3.05 26.08
N SER A 401 4.90 3.88 25.08
CA SER A 401 4.48 5.27 25.29
C SER A 401 3.02 5.41 25.75
N LEU A 402 2.23 4.34 25.69
CA LEU A 402 0.82 4.30 26.08
C LEU A 402 0.68 3.78 27.53
N ALA A 403 -0.50 3.99 28.13
CA ALA A 403 -0.87 3.41 29.43
C ALA A 403 0.19 3.63 30.55
N ASN A 404 0.93 4.75 30.51
CA ASN A 404 2.06 5.03 31.40
C ASN A 404 3.10 3.87 31.46
N GLY A 405 3.31 3.19 30.33
CA GLY A 405 4.23 2.07 30.20
C GLY A 405 3.68 0.73 30.68
N LYS A 406 2.41 0.64 31.09
CA LYS A 406 1.73 -0.62 31.47
C LYS A 406 1.53 -1.51 30.23
N VAL A 407 2.57 -2.26 29.88
CA VAL A 407 2.58 -3.19 28.76
C VAL A 407 2.80 -4.62 29.27
N ALA A 408 1.91 -5.54 28.89
CA ALA A 408 2.06 -6.96 29.11
C ALA A 408 2.17 -7.68 27.75
N VAL A 409 3.23 -8.46 27.56
CA VAL A 409 3.45 -9.26 26.35
C VAL A 409 3.08 -10.70 26.65
N CYS A 410 2.21 -11.31 25.86
CA CYS A 410 1.79 -12.70 26.00
C CYS A 410 2.16 -13.47 24.73
N LEU A 411 3.00 -14.50 24.85
CA LEU A 411 3.43 -15.29 23.71
C LEU A 411 2.26 -16.02 23.02
N GLU A 412 2.18 -15.93 21.69
CA GLU A 412 1.21 -16.66 20.84
C GLU A 412 1.96 -17.64 19.90
N GLY A 413 1.93 -17.43 18.57
CA GLY A 413 2.58 -18.22 17.52
C GLY A 413 4.08 -17.95 17.30
N GLY A 414 4.62 -18.46 16.20
CA GLY A 414 6.06 -18.43 15.86
C GLY A 414 6.71 -19.81 16.00
N TYR A 415 7.17 -20.39 14.89
CA TYR A 415 7.47 -21.81 14.76
C TYR A 415 8.90 -22.06 14.28
N ASN A 416 9.60 -21.04 13.79
CA ASN A 416 11.05 -21.07 13.66
C ASN A 416 11.73 -20.72 15.01
N LEU A 417 12.38 -21.70 15.63
CA LEU A 417 13.03 -21.55 16.96
C LEU A 417 14.09 -20.43 17.02
N HIS A 418 14.76 -20.14 15.90
CA HIS A 418 15.71 -19.03 15.84
C HIS A 418 15.00 -17.69 15.74
N ALA A 419 14.06 -17.56 14.80
CA ALA A 419 13.32 -16.32 14.57
C ALA A 419 12.49 -15.90 15.79
N ILE A 420 11.78 -16.85 16.44
CA ILE A 420 11.01 -16.59 17.66
C ILE A 420 11.91 -16.13 18.81
N SER A 421 13.07 -16.78 18.99
CA SER A 421 14.00 -16.47 20.07
C SER A 421 14.66 -15.10 19.88
N ALA A 422 15.07 -14.79 18.64
CA ALA A 422 15.67 -13.50 18.31
C ALA A 422 14.67 -12.36 18.45
N SER A 423 13.45 -12.53 17.96
CA SER A 423 12.38 -11.52 18.04
C SER A 423 11.93 -11.29 19.48
N ALA A 424 11.70 -12.35 20.25
CA ALA A 424 11.36 -12.23 21.67
C ALA A 424 12.47 -11.56 22.48
N LEU A 425 13.75 -11.80 22.15
CA LEU A 425 14.89 -11.15 22.80
C LEU A 425 14.88 -9.63 22.60
N GLU A 426 14.64 -9.17 21.37
CA GLU A 426 14.60 -7.74 21.06
C GLU A 426 13.39 -7.04 21.71
N VAL A 427 12.24 -7.72 21.81
CA VAL A 427 11.10 -7.26 22.61
C VAL A 427 11.49 -7.13 24.08
N ALA A 428 12.10 -8.17 24.67
CA ALA A 428 12.49 -8.17 26.08
C ALA A 428 13.52 -7.08 26.42
N ARG A 429 14.54 -6.88 25.56
CA ARG A 429 15.52 -5.79 25.68
C ARG A 429 14.85 -4.42 25.69
N THR A 430 13.90 -4.21 24.77
CA THR A 430 13.14 -2.97 24.68
C THR A 430 12.31 -2.73 25.94
N LEU A 431 11.61 -3.75 26.45
CA LEU A 431 10.86 -3.66 27.72
C LEU A 431 11.77 -3.27 28.89
N MET A 432 12.98 -3.83 28.94
CA MET A 432 14.00 -3.51 29.95
C MET A 432 14.53 -2.08 29.83
N GLY A 433 14.34 -1.41 28.69
CA GLY A 433 14.70 -0.02 28.46
C GLY A 433 15.92 0.17 27.55
N GLU A 434 16.39 -0.90 26.90
CA GLU A 434 17.42 -0.77 25.86
C GLU A 434 16.81 -0.06 24.63
N PRO A 435 17.54 0.85 23.99
CA PRO A 435 17.06 1.52 22.78
C PRO A 435 16.95 0.51 21.63
N PRO A 436 15.85 0.53 20.85
CA PRO A 436 15.71 -0.32 19.67
C PRO A 436 16.89 -0.14 18.69
N PRO A 437 17.41 -1.23 18.09
CA PRO A 437 18.47 -1.11 17.10
C PRO A 437 18.03 -0.28 15.88
N GLN A 438 18.96 0.42 15.25
CA GLN A 438 18.67 1.21 14.05
C GLN A 438 18.52 0.29 12.83
N PHE A 439 17.57 0.61 11.94
CA PHE A 439 17.48 0.01 10.61
C PHE A 439 16.92 1.02 9.60
N GLU A 440 17.22 0.83 8.31
CA GLU A 440 16.64 1.64 7.24
C GLU A 440 15.24 1.15 6.91
N ILE A 441 14.24 2.04 6.97
CA ILE A 441 12.85 1.69 6.67
C ILE A 441 12.72 1.37 5.17
N PRO A 442 12.37 0.13 4.79
CA PRO A 442 12.19 -0.24 3.39
C PRO A 442 11.00 0.51 2.75
N LYS A 443 11.01 0.59 1.42
CA LYS A 443 9.84 1.09 0.68
C LYS A 443 8.66 0.14 0.88
N ILE A 444 7.50 0.71 1.21
CA ILE A 444 6.27 -0.04 1.36
C ILE A 444 5.79 -0.61 0.02
N ASN A 445 5.29 -1.84 0.05
CA ASN A 445 4.50 -2.46 -1.00
C ASN A 445 3.28 -1.57 -1.34
N LYS A 446 3.00 -1.36 -2.62
CA LYS A 446 1.94 -0.45 -3.07
C LYS A 446 0.53 -0.94 -2.69
N GLN A 447 0.30 -2.24 -2.74
CA GLN A 447 -0.94 -2.88 -2.36
C GLN A 447 -1.11 -2.84 -0.83
N ALA A 448 -0.02 -3.02 -0.06
CA ALA A 448 -0.06 -2.80 1.39
C ALA A 448 -0.43 -1.34 1.72
N ALA A 449 0.12 -0.35 1.00
CA ALA A 449 -0.28 1.05 1.15
C ALA A 449 -1.77 1.28 0.82
N GLN A 450 -2.33 0.56 -0.16
CA GLN A 450 -3.77 0.60 -0.47
C GLN A 450 -4.60 0.01 0.66
N VAL A 451 -4.19 -1.14 1.23
CA VAL A 451 -4.83 -1.75 2.40
C VAL A 451 -4.86 -0.76 3.56
N LEU A 452 -3.74 -0.11 3.89
CA LEU A 452 -3.70 0.88 4.97
C LEU A 452 -4.67 2.06 4.73
N LYS A 453 -4.85 2.48 3.48
CA LYS A 453 -5.82 3.53 3.14
C LYS A 453 -7.27 3.05 3.25
N GLN A 454 -7.55 1.79 2.90
CA GLN A 454 -8.88 1.19 3.11
C GLN A 454 -9.20 1.04 4.60
N VAL A 455 -8.24 0.60 5.41
CA VAL A 455 -8.42 0.53 6.88
C VAL A 455 -8.67 1.93 7.44
N GLN A 456 -7.85 2.92 7.09
CA GLN A 456 -8.06 4.31 7.50
C GLN A 456 -9.47 4.80 7.16
N SER A 457 -9.92 4.52 5.93
CA SER A 457 -11.27 4.86 5.45
C SER A 457 -12.38 4.24 6.30
N ARG A 458 -12.29 2.94 6.60
CA ARG A 458 -13.31 2.24 7.39
C ARG A 458 -13.38 2.71 8.83
N HIS A 459 -12.26 3.23 9.35
CA HIS A 459 -12.16 3.71 10.72
C HIS A 459 -12.38 5.23 10.88
N ALA A 460 -12.33 6.02 9.81
CA ALA A 460 -12.60 7.46 9.82
C ALA A 460 -13.95 7.90 10.44
N PRO A 461 -15.05 7.13 10.33
CA PRO A 461 -16.30 7.46 11.03
C PRO A 461 -16.19 7.40 12.56
N TYR A 462 -15.27 6.58 13.09
CA TYR A 462 -15.21 6.22 14.51
C TYR A 462 -14.04 6.87 15.27
N TRP A 463 -13.02 7.35 14.54
CA TRP A 463 -11.79 7.90 15.10
C TRP A 463 -11.43 9.22 14.43
N GLU A 464 -11.26 10.28 15.23
CA GLU A 464 -10.94 11.61 14.71
C GLU A 464 -9.55 11.63 14.09
N CYS A 465 -8.59 10.90 14.66
CA CYS A 465 -7.24 10.77 14.12
C CYS A 465 -7.17 10.08 12.76
N MET A 466 -8.25 9.41 12.33
CA MET A 466 -8.35 8.79 11.00
C MET A 466 -8.95 9.75 9.95
N ARG A 467 -9.47 10.92 10.35
CA ARG A 467 -9.95 11.97 9.44
C ARG A 467 -8.77 12.79 8.88
N PRO A 468 -8.86 13.29 7.63
CA PRO A 468 -10.04 13.35 6.78
C PRO A 468 -10.20 12.10 5.91
N GLY A 469 -11.45 11.75 5.61
CA GLY A 469 -11.73 10.99 4.39
C GLY A 469 -12.28 9.59 4.62
N VAL A 470 -13.51 9.40 4.19
CA VAL A 470 -13.71 8.86 2.85
C VAL A 470 -15.04 9.35 2.28
N VAL A 471 -15.07 9.55 0.96
CA VAL A 471 -16.33 9.78 0.25
C VAL A 471 -17.14 8.49 0.31
N ASP A 472 -18.26 8.51 1.02
CA ASP A 472 -19.23 7.42 0.98
C ASP A 472 -19.85 7.36 -0.41
N VAL A 473 -19.30 6.51 -1.27
CA VAL A 473 -19.74 6.37 -2.67
C VAL A 473 -21.19 5.93 -2.75
N GLN A 474 -21.64 5.08 -1.82
CA GLN A 474 -23.02 4.61 -1.80
C GLN A 474 -23.97 5.76 -1.48
N ASP A 475 -23.66 6.56 -0.47
CA ASP A 475 -24.41 7.77 -0.16
C ASP A 475 -24.41 8.76 -1.34
N GLN A 476 -23.26 9.00 -1.97
CA GLN A 476 -23.19 9.87 -3.16
C GLN A 476 -24.07 9.35 -4.30
N MET A 477 -24.04 8.05 -4.59
CA MET A 477 -24.85 7.43 -5.65
C MET A 477 -26.35 7.49 -5.32
N MET A 478 -26.75 7.30 -4.07
CA MET A 478 -28.15 7.45 -3.63
C MET A 478 -28.67 8.87 -3.85
N HIS A 479 -27.81 9.87 -3.73
CA HIS A 479 -28.13 11.28 -4.00
C HIS A 479 -27.98 11.68 -5.47
N GLY A 480 -27.85 10.72 -6.40
CA GLY A 480 -27.72 10.99 -7.84
C GLY A 480 -26.33 11.45 -8.27
N GLY A 481 -25.31 11.20 -7.46
CA GLY A 481 -23.91 11.47 -7.77
C GLY A 481 -23.45 10.75 -9.03
N GLN A 482 -22.60 11.43 -9.80
CA GLN A 482 -22.00 10.90 -11.03
C GLN A 482 -20.48 10.92 -10.93
N ARG A 483 -19.81 9.95 -11.57
CA ARG A 483 -18.34 9.95 -11.63
C ARG A 483 -17.87 11.10 -12.53
N LEU A 484 -16.82 11.80 -12.11
CA LEU A 484 -16.30 12.96 -12.84
C LEU A 484 -15.87 12.64 -14.28
N GLN A 485 -15.44 11.41 -14.58
CA GLN A 485 -15.09 11.00 -15.94
C GLN A 485 -16.25 11.18 -16.94
N ASP A 486 -17.48 10.90 -16.51
CA ASP A 486 -18.67 10.99 -17.36
C ASP A 486 -19.09 12.46 -17.54
N VAL A 487 -19.00 13.25 -16.47
CA VAL A 487 -19.23 14.70 -16.48
C VAL A 487 -18.24 15.40 -17.41
N PHE A 488 -16.96 15.06 -17.32
CA PHE A 488 -15.92 15.63 -18.19
C PHE A 488 -16.15 15.26 -19.64
N ARG A 489 -16.49 14.01 -19.97
CA ARG A 489 -16.74 13.64 -21.36
C ARG A 489 -17.96 14.36 -21.94
N LEU A 490 -19.01 14.57 -21.15
CA LEU A 490 -20.18 15.32 -21.59
C LEU A 490 -19.85 16.81 -21.84
N ALA A 491 -19.05 17.42 -20.96
CA ALA A 491 -18.59 18.80 -21.11
C ALA A 491 -17.68 18.95 -22.35
N GLN A 492 -16.73 18.03 -22.55
CA GLN A 492 -15.88 17.98 -23.74
C GLN A 492 -16.71 17.86 -25.02
N ARG A 493 -17.71 16.97 -25.05
CA ARG A 493 -18.62 16.83 -26.19
C ARG A 493 -19.27 18.15 -26.54
N GLN A 494 -19.77 18.89 -25.55
CA GLN A 494 -20.40 20.19 -25.78
C GLN A 494 -19.39 21.20 -26.34
N GLN A 495 -18.19 21.30 -25.74
CA GLN A 495 -17.14 22.19 -26.21
C GLN A 495 -16.69 21.89 -27.64
N LEU A 496 -16.50 20.61 -27.98
CA LEU A 496 -16.10 20.18 -29.32
C LEU A 496 -17.22 20.40 -30.34
N SER A 497 -18.48 20.28 -29.93
CA SER A 497 -19.62 20.61 -30.79
C SER A 497 -19.71 22.11 -31.07
N ASP A 498 -19.55 22.95 -30.04
CA ASP A 498 -19.67 24.40 -30.17
C ASP A 498 -18.49 25.01 -30.95
N ARG A 499 -17.27 24.53 -30.69
CA ARG A 499 -16.05 25.06 -31.33
C ARG A 499 -15.81 24.51 -32.73
N PHE A 500 -16.04 23.22 -32.93
CA PHE A 500 -15.62 22.51 -34.14
C PHE A 500 -16.80 21.87 -34.90
N GLY A 501 -18.03 22.05 -34.44
CA GLY A 501 -19.22 21.49 -35.07
C GLY A 501 -19.31 19.96 -34.99
N MET A 502 -18.50 19.33 -34.12
CA MET A 502 -18.42 17.87 -34.01
C MET A 502 -19.70 17.25 -33.46
N THR A 503 -20.01 16.05 -33.92
CA THR A 503 -21.21 15.28 -33.55
C THR A 503 -20.85 13.86 -33.11
N PRO A 504 -21.60 13.27 -32.17
CA PRO A 504 -21.38 11.89 -31.77
C PRO A 504 -21.66 10.92 -32.90
N LEU A 505 -20.80 9.90 -33.04
CA LEU A 505 -20.97 8.83 -34.02
C LEU A 505 -21.85 7.73 -33.42
N TYR A 506 -22.99 7.46 -34.06
CA TYR A 506 -23.90 6.39 -33.63
C TYR A 506 -23.35 5.01 -34.00
N LEU A 507 -23.16 4.14 -33.00
CA LEU A 507 -22.67 2.77 -33.20
C LEU A 507 -23.85 1.79 -33.15
N SER A 508 -24.05 0.95 -34.17
CA SER A 508 -25.25 0.11 -34.31
C SER A 508 -25.27 -1.16 -33.46
N LYS A 509 -24.13 -1.54 -32.86
CA LYS A 509 -24.00 -2.81 -32.12
C LYS A 509 -24.47 -2.62 -30.68
N ASN A 510 -25.58 -3.25 -30.27
CA ASN A 510 -26.29 -3.04 -29.00
C ASN A 510 -25.38 -2.92 -27.76
N ASP A 511 -24.38 -3.79 -27.60
CA ASP A 511 -23.48 -3.77 -26.44
C ASP A 511 -22.42 -2.66 -26.53
N LEU A 512 -21.94 -2.35 -27.73
CA LEU A 512 -20.96 -1.27 -27.97
C LEU A 512 -21.63 0.11 -27.89
N HIS A 513 -22.89 0.21 -28.32
CA HIS A 513 -23.69 1.43 -28.28
C HIS A 513 -23.85 1.95 -26.85
N LYS A 514 -24.25 1.09 -25.91
CA LYS A 514 -24.40 1.47 -24.49
C LYS A 514 -23.07 1.86 -23.84
N LYS A 515 -21.97 1.21 -24.23
CA LYS A 515 -20.64 1.43 -23.67
C LYS A 515 -19.94 2.69 -24.18
N MET A 516 -20.26 3.12 -25.39
CA MET A 516 -19.47 4.11 -26.14
C MET A 516 -20.28 5.35 -26.53
N GLU A 517 -21.44 5.56 -25.90
CA GLU A 517 -22.25 6.75 -26.10
C GLU A 517 -21.44 7.99 -25.76
N ASN A 518 -21.36 8.95 -26.68
CA ASN A 518 -20.53 10.16 -26.59
C ASN A 518 -19.01 9.93 -26.52
N GLN A 519 -18.51 8.68 -26.62
CA GLN A 519 -17.07 8.40 -26.59
C GLN A 519 -16.39 8.66 -27.94
N VAL A 520 -17.12 8.58 -29.05
CA VAL A 520 -16.60 8.84 -30.41
C VAL A 520 -17.28 10.05 -31.02
N LEU A 521 -16.51 11.09 -31.33
CA LEU A 521 -16.99 12.33 -31.95
C LEU A 521 -16.32 12.52 -33.31
N VAL A 522 -17.07 13.01 -34.29
CA VAL A 522 -16.56 13.27 -35.64
C VAL A 522 -16.95 14.66 -36.13
N THR A 523 -16.10 15.23 -36.98
CA THR A 523 -16.39 16.45 -37.74
C THR A 523 -17.49 16.21 -38.79
N ARG A 524 -18.22 17.27 -39.20
CA ARG A 524 -19.40 17.13 -40.08
C ARG A 524 -19.07 16.62 -41.48
N ASP A 525 -17.89 16.95 -41.97
CA ASP A 525 -17.37 16.61 -43.30
C ASP A 525 -16.61 15.28 -43.35
N PHE A 526 -16.60 14.53 -42.24
CA PHE A 526 -15.83 13.29 -42.06
C PHE A 526 -16.03 12.25 -43.17
N SER A 527 -17.24 12.12 -43.71
CA SER A 527 -17.53 11.14 -44.77
C SER A 527 -17.00 11.52 -46.16
N SER A 528 -16.69 12.80 -46.37
CA SER A 528 -16.32 13.36 -47.68
C SER A 528 -14.88 13.85 -47.78
N SER A 529 -14.18 13.96 -46.64
CA SER A 529 -12.83 14.51 -46.59
C SER A 529 -11.78 13.55 -47.18
N SER A 530 -10.77 14.13 -47.82
CA SER A 530 -9.62 13.40 -48.37
C SER A 530 -8.55 13.12 -47.32
N ARG A 531 -8.56 13.85 -46.20
CA ARG A 531 -7.59 13.82 -45.11
C ARG A 531 -8.28 13.53 -43.80
N LEU A 532 -7.86 12.49 -43.09
CA LEU A 532 -8.40 12.10 -41.80
C LEU A 532 -7.34 12.15 -40.71
N MET A 533 -7.70 12.75 -39.58
CA MET A 533 -6.97 12.65 -38.32
C MET A 533 -7.81 11.84 -37.34
N ILE A 534 -7.30 10.70 -36.88
CA ILE A 534 -7.97 9.86 -35.89
C ILE A 534 -7.18 9.94 -34.59
N ILE A 535 -7.80 10.50 -33.56
CA ILE A 535 -7.20 10.71 -32.25
C ILE A 535 -7.81 9.70 -31.28
N ILE A 536 -6.96 8.91 -30.63
CA ILE A 536 -7.32 7.90 -29.64
C ILE A 536 -6.64 8.30 -28.35
N HIS A 537 -7.39 8.75 -27.36
CA HIS A 537 -6.83 9.40 -26.18
C HIS A 537 -7.47 8.94 -24.87
N ASP A 538 -6.68 9.01 -23.81
CA ASP A 538 -7.14 8.89 -22.43
C ASP A 538 -8.06 10.06 -22.04
N PRO A 539 -8.89 9.94 -20.99
CA PRO A 539 -9.68 11.06 -20.48
C PRO A 539 -8.79 12.22 -20.01
N PRO A 540 -9.30 13.46 -19.98
CA PRO A 540 -8.56 14.61 -19.48
C PRO A 540 -7.96 14.40 -18.10
N GLU A 541 -6.82 15.04 -17.86
CA GLU A 541 -6.19 15.01 -16.55
C GLU A 541 -6.94 15.94 -15.60
N PHE A 542 -7.38 15.39 -14.46
CA PHE A 542 -7.99 16.17 -13.38
C PHE A 542 -7.03 16.23 -12.18
N ARG A 543 -6.76 17.45 -11.71
CA ARG A 543 -5.97 17.70 -10.50
C ARG A 543 -6.75 18.63 -9.58
N GLY A 544 -7.10 18.14 -8.40
CA GLY A 544 -7.64 18.95 -7.31
C GLY A 544 -6.84 18.66 -6.05
N GLN A 545 -6.59 19.69 -5.25
CA GLN A 545 -6.05 19.49 -3.91
C GLN A 545 -7.23 19.23 -2.97
N PRO A 546 -7.33 18.04 -2.35
CA PRO A 546 -8.36 17.77 -1.37
C PRO A 546 -8.13 18.62 -0.11
N ASP A 547 -9.22 19.09 0.48
CA ASP A 547 -9.18 19.79 1.77
C ASP A 547 -8.61 18.84 2.84
N PRO A 548 -7.60 19.27 3.62
CA PRO A 548 -6.98 18.43 4.64
C PRO A 548 -7.89 18.12 5.85
N ILE A 549 -9.08 18.72 5.95
CA ILE A 549 -10.02 18.55 7.07
C ILE A 549 -11.15 17.58 6.72
N ASP A 550 -11.67 17.62 5.49
CA ASP A 550 -12.81 16.78 5.09
C ASP A 550 -12.64 16.05 3.75
N SER A 551 -11.47 16.16 3.12
CA SER A 551 -11.15 15.59 1.80
C SER A 551 -12.05 16.08 0.66
N ARG A 552 -12.84 17.14 0.85
CA ARG A 552 -13.61 17.73 -0.24
C ARG A 552 -12.67 18.35 -1.26
N ILE A 553 -13.01 18.17 -2.53
CA ILE A 553 -12.30 18.79 -3.63
C ILE A 553 -13.13 19.97 -4.10
N GLU A 554 -12.68 21.17 -3.77
CA GLU A 554 -13.35 22.41 -4.17
C GLU A 554 -13.15 22.67 -5.67
N PRO A 555 -14.23 22.86 -6.47
CA PRO A 555 -14.12 23.02 -7.93
C PRO A 555 -13.24 24.20 -8.35
N HIS A 556 -13.23 25.29 -7.58
CA HIS A 556 -12.45 26.48 -7.88
C HIS A 556 -10.93 26.30 -7.65
N ASN A 557 -10.54 25.29 -6.87
CA ASN A 557 -9.14 24.90 -6.62
C ASN A 557 -8.73 23.67 -7.45
N SER A 558 -9.56 23.30 -8.42
CA SER A 558 -9.38 22.12 -9.23
C SER A 558 -9.21 22.48 -10.70
N PHE A 559 -8.34 21.74 -11.38
CA PHE A 559 -7.97 21.99 -12.77
C PHE A 559 -8.24 20.75 -13.60
N MET A 560 -8.89 20.95 -14.73
CA MET A 560 -8.99 19.97 -15.80
C MET A 560 -8.07 20.41 -16.93
N THR A 561 -7.13 19.55 -17.30
CA THR A 561 -6.15 19.81 -18.36
C THR A 561 -6.42 18.88 -19.53
N ASP A 562 -6.74 19.45 -20.69
CA ASP A 562 -7.00 18.71 -21.92
C ASP A 562 -6.18 19.30 -23.09
N PRO A 563 -5.07 18.64 -23.50
CA PRO A 563 -4.23 19.09 -24.61
C PRO A 563 -4.81 18.73 -25.99
N VAL A 564 -5.76 17.80 -26.08
CA VAL A 564 -6.26 17.24 -27.35
C VAL A 564 -6.92 18.30 -28.26
N PRO A 565 -7.75 19.23 -27.76
CA PRO A 565 -8.41 20.24 -28.59
C PRO A 565 -7.46 21.11 -29.42
N ARG A 566 -6.19 21.29 -29.01
CA ARG A 566 -5.20 22.03 -29.81
C ARG A 566 -4.83 21.29 -31.10
N TYR A 567 -4.69 19.97 -31.03
CA TYR A 567 -4.45 19.14 -32.20
C TYR A 567 -5.68 19.05 -33.10
N ILE A 568 -6.88 19.03 -32.52
CA ILE A 568 -8.14 19.08 -33.27
C ILE A 568 -8.23 20.39 -34.06
N ASP A 569 -8.03 21.53 -33.39
CA ASP A 569 -8.05 22.86 -34.01
C ASP A 569 -7.05 22.97 -35.15
N TRP A 570 -5.80 22.59 -34.91
CA TRP A 570 -4.76 22.58 -35.94
C TRP A 570 -5.14 21.68 -37.12
N SER A 571 -5.64 20.46 -36.86
CA SER A 571 -6.01 19.50 -37.91
C SER A 571 -7.10 20.06 -38.82
N ILE A 572 -8.15 20.66 -38.24
CA ILE A 572 -9.25 21.30 -38.98
C ILE A 572 -8.71 22.46 -39.82
N ASN A 573 -7.83 23.29 -39.28
CA ASN A 573 -7.22 24.41 -39.99
C ASN A 573 -6.33 23.95 -41.18
N GLN A 574 -5.78 22.74 -41.13
CA GLN A 574 -5.05 22.11 -42.25
C GLN A 574 -5.95 21.30 -43.21
N GLY A 575 -7.27 21.33 -43.01
CA GLY A 575 -8.26 20.65 -43.85
C GLY A 575 -8.41 19.16 -43.60
N PHE A 576 -8.04 18.67 -42.41
CA PHE A 576 -8.34 17.31 -41.98
C PHE A 576 -9.76 17.25 -41.37
N ALA A 577 -10.50 16.21 -41.73
CA ALA A 577 -11.63 15.81 -40.90
C ALA A 577 -11.13 14.97 -39.72
N VAL A 578 -11.64 15.27 -38.53
CA VAL A 578 -11.18 14.66 -37.28
C VAL A 578 -12.19 13.65 -36.74
N MET A 579 -11.69 12.53 -36.24
CA MET A 579 -12.38 11.56 -35.39
C MET A 579 -11.68 11.51 -34.03
N ASP A 580 -12.40 11.87 -32.98
CA ASP A 580 -11.95 11.90 -31.59
C ASP A 580 -12.53 10.69 -30.84
N ILE A 581 -11.67 9.84 -30.28
CA ILE A 581 -12.02 8.60 -29.59
C ILE A 581 -11.45 8.67 -28.18
N ASN A 582 -12.33 8.87 -27.19
CA ASN A 582 -11.97 8.86 -25.78
C ASN A 582 -12.09 7.43 -25.22
N VAL A 583 -11.05 6.96 -24.55
CA VAL A 583 -10.99 5.62 -23.97
C VAL A 583 -10.99 5.74 -22.44
N PRO A 584 -12.07 5.38 -21.73
CA PRO A 584 -12.08 5.44 -20.28
C PRO A 584 -11.09 4.44 -19.66
N HIS A 585 -10.42 4.85 -18.58
CA HIS A 585 -9.51 3.98 -17.82
C HIS A 585 -10.22 2.89 -17.01
N TYR A 586 -11.51 3.09 -16.73
CA TYR A 586 -12.33 2.20 -15.94
C TYR A 586 -13.80 2.28 -16.34
N GLU A 587 -14.42 1.13 -16.57
CA GLU A 587 -15.87 1.00 -16.78
C GLU A 587 -16.56 0.86 -15.42
N ALA A 588 -17.32 1.88 -15.01
CA ALA A 588 -18.05 1.85 -13.74
C ALA A 588 -19.12 0.76 -13.74
N LYS A 589 -19.12 -0.08 -12.72
CA LYS A 589 -20.12 -1.11 -12.47
C LYS A 589 -21.13 -0.64 -11.42
N SER A 590 -22.31 -1.26 -11.42
CA SER A 590 -23.39 -0.93 -10.48
C SER A 590 -23.09 -1.30 -9.02
N ASP A 591 -22.10 -2.16 -8.80
CA ASP A 591 -21.65 -2.70 -7.52
C ASP A 591 -20.33 -2.05 -7.02
N ASP A 592 -19.86 -0.98 -7.66
CA ASP A 592 -18.64 -0.28 -7.25
C ASP A 592 -18.88 0.69 -6.09
N PHE A 593 -18.91 0.17 -4.87
CA PHE A 593 -19.08 0.96 -3.64
C PHE A 593 -17.77 1.46 -3.02
N ASP A 594 -16.62 1.02 -3.54
CA ASP A 594 -15.33 1.42 -3.02
C ASP A 594 -14.96 2.85 -3.43
N ALA A 595 -14.47 3.63 -2.45
CA ALA A 595 -14.01 5.00 -2.66
C ALA A 595 -12.78 5.09 -3.57
N THR A 596 -12.00 4.01 -3.69
CA THR A 596 -10.83 3.93 -4.57
C THR A 596 -10.88 2.64 -5.37
N VAL A 597 -11.23 2.75 -6.65
CA VAL A 597 -11.18 1.63 -7.59
C VAL A 597 -9.90 1.75 -8.42
N PRO A 598 -9.02 0.73 -8.44
CA PRO A 598 -7.81 0.78 -9.25
C PRO A 598 -8.14 0.84 -10.75
N ARG A 599 -7.22 1.39 -11.55
CA ARG A 599 -7.34 1.34 -13.01
C ARG A 599 -7.43 -0.11 -13.48
N GLN A 600 -8.15 -0.33 -14.58
CA GLN A 600 -8.20 -1.66 -15.19
C GLN A 600 -6.80 -2.14 -15.55
N ASP A 601 -6.56 -3.44 -15.44
CA ASP A 601 -5.33 -4.02 -15.91
C ASP A 601 -5.19 -3.84 -17.44
N ALA A 602 -3.95 -3.84 -17.90
CA ALA A 602 -3.66 -3.52 -19.30
C ALA A 602 -4.24 -4.53 -20.30
N GLU A 603 -4.49 -5.78 -19.89
CA GLU A 603 -5.04 -6.81 -20.77
C GLU A 603 -6.53 -6.59 -20.98
N THR A 604 -7.27 -6.32 -19.91
CA THR A 604 -8.68 -5.93 -19.94
C THR A 604 -8.88 -4.64 -20.75
N LEU A 605 -8.07 -3.60 -20.49
CA LEU A 605 -8.13 -2.36 -21.25
C LEU A 605 -7.86 -2.60 -22.75
N GLN A 606 -6.85 -3.41 -23.09
CA GLN A 606 -6.53 -3.73 -24.48
C GLN A 606 -7.68 -4.50 -25.17
N ALA A 607 -8.37 -5.39 -24.46
CA ALA A 607 -9.52 -6.12 -24.98
C ALA A 607 -10.71 -5.18 -25.28
N ASN A 608 -11.00 -4.24 -24.38
CA ASN A 608 -12.07 -3.25 -24.56
C ASN A 608 -11.81 -2.33 -25.75
N ILE A 609 -10.57 -1.83 -25.87
CA ILE A 609 -10.17 -0.95 -26.98
C ILE A 609 -10.21 -1.71 -28.32
N ARG A 610 -9.88 -3.01 -28.34
CA ARG A 610 -9.82 -3.83 -29.56
C ARG A 610 -11.13 -3.79 -30.32
N ASP A 611 -12.22 -4.10 -29.64
CA ASP A 611 -13.51 -4.31 -30.27
C ASP A 611 -14.06 -2.99 -30.83
N LEU A 612 -13.81 -1.87 -30.12
CA LEU A 612 -14.10 -0.53 -30.59
C LEU A 612 -13.30 -0.17 -31.85
N MET A 613 -11.97 -0.30 -31.80
CA MET A 613 -11.10 0.10 -32.90
C MET A 613 -11.35 -0.69 -34.17
N ILE A 614 -11.58 -2.00 -34.05
CA ILE A 614 -11.92 -2.86 -35.18
C ILE A 614 -13.27 -2.42 -35.78
N TYR A 615 -14.27 -2.17 -34.95
CA TYR A 615 -15.58 -1.75 -35.42
C TYR A 615 -15.52 -0.41 -36.16
N LEU A 616 -14.82 0.58 -35.60
CA LEU A 616 -14.64 1.89 -36.23
C LEU A 616 -13.89 1.79 -37.57
N TRP A 617 -12.86 0.93 -37.62
CA TRP A 617 -12.12 0.70 -38.85
C TRP A 617 -12.99 0.10 -39.94
N ASP A 618 -13.64 -1.04 -39.66
CA ASP A 618 -14.36 -1.80 -40.68
C ASP A 618 -15.63 -1.07 -41.18
N ASN A 619 -16.32 -0.35 -40.29
CA ASN A 619 -17.63 0.25 -40.62
C ASN A 619 -17.56 1.70 -41.08
N PHE A 620 -16.49 2.43 -40.72
CA PHE A 620 -16.38 3.85 -41.05
C PHE A 620 -15.09 4.13 -41.81
N ILE A 621 -13.93 3.91 -41.20
CA ILE A 621 -12.65 4.38 -41.77
C ILE A 621 -12.30 3.66 -43.08
N GLN A 622 -12.49 2.35 -43.14
CA GLN A 622 -12.17 1.53 -44.30
C GLN A 622 -13.02 1.86 -45.53
N ILE A 623 -14.27 2.31 -45.34
CA ILE A 623 -15.17 2.62 -46.44
C ILE A 623 -15.05 4.08 -46.93
N MET A 624 -14.43 4.98 -46.15
CA MET A 624 -14.27 6.38 -46.54
C MET A 624 -13.29 6.56 -47.71
N PRO A 625 -13.49 7.57 -48.58
CA PRO A 625 -12.60 7.85 -49.72
C PRO A 625 -11.26 8.49 -49.33
N ALA A 626 -11.03 8.72 -48.03
CA ALA A 626 -9.84 9.35 -47.50
C ALA A 626 -8.54 8.69 -47.98
N ARG A 627 -7.61 9.52 -48.44
CA ARG A 627 -6.33 9.07 -49.02
C ARG A 627 -5.15 9.26 -48.08
N GLU A 628 -5.31 10.13 -47.10
CA GLU A 628 -4.29 10.51 -46.13
C GLU A 628 -4.88 10.31 -44.73
N ILE A 629 -4.52 9.21 -44.06
CA ILE A 629 -5.03 8.87 -42.72
C ILE A 629 -3.87 8.94 -41.73
N PHE A 630 -4.00 9.77 -40.71
CA PHE A 630 -3.07 9.83 -39.58
C PHE A 630 -3.74 9.30 -38.33
N LEU A 631 -3.00 8.50 -37.56
CA LEU A 631 -3.43 8.01 -36.26
C LEU A 631 -2.61 8.71 -35.17
N MET A 632 -3.27 9.23 -34.14
CA MET A 632 -2.65 9.78 -32.95
C MET A 632 -3.11 9.02 -31.72
N GLY A 633 -2.20 8.29 -31.07
CA GLY A 633 -2.44 7.66 -29.77
C GLY A 633 -1.91 8.52 -28.63
N VAL A 634 -2.70 8.74 -27.59
CA VAL A 634 -2.36 9.61 -26.46
C VAL A 634 -2.54 8.88 -25.14
N GLY A 635 -1.48 8.79 -24.34
CA GLY A 635 -1.49 8.13 -23.04
C GLY A 635 -1.51 6.60 -23.17
N ASP A 636 -2.27 5.91 -22.32
CA ASP A 636 -2.45 4.45 -22.36
C ASP A 636 -3.35 4.02 -23.54
N ALA A 637 -4.23 4.90 -24.03
CA ALA A 637 -5.12 4.67 -25.17
C ALA A 637 -4.38 4.42 -26.50
N TYR A 638 -3.08 4.74 -26.58
CA TYR A 638 -2.25 4.42 -27.75
C TYR A 638 -2.21 2.90 -28.05
N LEU A 639 -2.55 2.05 -27.07
CA LEU A 639 -2.77 0.62 -27.27
C LEU A 639 -3.81 0.32 -28.36
N GLY A 640 -4.76 1.22 -28.61
CA GLY A 640 -5.70 1.11 -29.72
C GLY A 640 -5.02 1.10 -31.09
N VAL A 641 -3.96 1.88 -31.27
CA VAL A 641 -3.14 1.87 -32.49
C VAL A 641 -2.47 0.51 -32.66
N LYS A 642 -1.86 -0.03 -31.59
CA LYS A 642 -1.25 -1.36 -31.60
C LYS A 642 -2.25 -2.43 -32.03
N VAL A 643 -3.43 -2.43 -31.41
CA VAL A 643 -4.44 -3.46 -31.64
C VAL A 643 -4.99 -3.36 -33.07
N LEU A 644 -5.24 -2.16 -33.57
CA LEU A 644 -5.67 -1.94 -34.95
C LEU A 644 -4.65 -2.52 -35.95
N LEU A 645 -3.37 -2.16 -35.79
CA LEU A 645 -2.31 -2.61 -36.69
C LEU A 645 -2.13 -4.13 -36.69
N ILE A 646 -2.23 -4.78 -35.53
CA ILE A 646 -2.07 -6.24 -35.44
C ILE A 646 -3.26 -6.97 -36.09
N ASN A 647 -4.49 -6.46 -35.92
CA ASN A 647 -5.71 -7.15 -36.37
C ASN A 647 -6.13 -6.82 -37.80
N ARG A 648 -5.64 -5.71 -38.38
CA ARG A 648 -5.99 -5.26 -39.74
C ARG A 648 -4.79 -5.02 -40.65
N GLY A 649 -3.55 -5.19 -40.15
CA GLY A 649 -2.32 -5.12 -40.93
C GLY A 649 -1.98 -6.41 -41.69
N MET A 650 -2.98 -7.25 -41.98
CA MET A 650 -2.74 -8.56 -42.59
C MET A 650 -2.50 -8.38 -44.09
N SER A 651 -1.24 -8.54 -44.50
CA SER A 651 -0.86 -8.65 -45.90
C SER A 651 -1.60 -9.85 -46.51
N SER A 652 -2.32 -9.64 -47.60
CA SER A 652 -3.03 -10.69 -48.33
C SER A 652 -2.06 -11.77 -48.83
N ALA A 653 -1.83 -12.80 -48.03
CA ALA A 653 -1.39 -14.10 -48.51
C ALA A 653 -2.64 -14.92 -48.88
N VAL A 654 -2.96 -14.91 -50.18
CA VAL A 654 -3.65 -15.99 -50.91
C VAL A 654 -4.96 -16.49 -50.28
N ALA A 655 -6.07 -15.83 -50.60
CA ALA A 655 -7.37 -16.51 -50.69
C ALA A 655 -7.57 -17.03 -52.12
N THR A 656 -6.91 -18.14 -52.48
CA THR A 656 -7.33 -18.93 -53.64
C THR A 656 -8.61 -19.67 -53.27
N TYR A 657 -9.75 -19.03 -53.45
CA TYR A 657 -11.00 -19.75 -53.68
C TYR A 657 -11.10 -20.02 -55.18
N SER A 658 -11.13 -21.31 -55.53
CA SER A 658 -11.46 -21.77 -56.87
C SER A 658 -12.92 -21.47 -57.16
N GLU A 659 -13.21 -20.49 -58.00
CA GLU A 659 -14.48 -20.41 -58.70
C GLU A 659 -14.24 -20.56 -60.21
N ALA A 660 -14.71 -21.69 -60.73
CA ALA A 660 -14.91 -21.88 -62.15
C ALA A 660 -16.11 -21.03 -62.58
N GLY A 661 -15.89 -19.99 -63.39
CA GLY A 661 -16.95 -19.19 -64.01
C GLY A 661 -16.38 -18.12 -64.96
N PRO A 662 -17.02 -17.85 -66.12
CA PRO A 662 -16.37 -17.08 -67.18
C PRO A 662 -16.55 -15.56 -67.04
N ALA A 663 -15.44 -14.87 -67.29
CA ALA A 663 -15.25 -13.56 -67.93
C ALA A 663 -16.17 -12.36 -67.58
N ASN A 664 -15.49 -11.22 -67.35
CA ASN A 664 -15.96 -9.83 -67.35
C ASN A 664 -16.67 -9.30 -66.09
N SER A 665 -15.88 -8.94 -65.07
CA SER A 665 -15.95 -7.58 -64.52
C SER A 665 -14.58 -7.17 -63.95
N LYS A 666 -14.11 -5.97 -64.27
CA LYS A 666 -12.97 -5.36 -63.56
C LYS A 666 -13.45 -5.00 -62.15
N SER A 667 -13.34 -5.92 -61.19
CA SER A 667 -13.48 -5.56 -59.78
C SER A 667 -12.17 -4.91 -59.32
N CYS A 668 -12.26 -3.67 -58.87
CA CYS A 668 -11.16 -2.97 -58.23
C CYS A 668 -10.96 -3.63 -56.85
N SER A 669 -9.94 -4.48 -56.71
CA SER A 669 -9.63 -5.10 -55.42
C SER A 669 -9.06 -4.03 -54.48
N LEU A 670 -9.90 -3.45 -53.63
CA LEU A 670 -9.41 -2.65 -52.49
C LEU A 670 -8.49 -3.55 -51.65
N SER A 671 -7.22 -3.16 -51.51
CA SER A 671 -6.32 -3.76 -50.52
C SER A 671 -6.99 -3.70 -49.15
N LYS A 672 -7.08 -4.85 -48.46
CA LYS A 672 -7.64 -4.96 -47.12
C LYS A 672 -6.63 -4.58 -46.02
N ASP A 673 -5.37 -4.32 -46.38
CA ASP A 673 -4.31 -4.01 -45.42
C ASP A 673 -4.41 -2.55 -44.96
N CYS A 674 -4.55 -2.32 -43.65
CA CYS A 674 -4.65 -0.97 -43.12
C CYS A 674 -3.40 -0.12 -43.36
N LYS A 675 -2.22 -0.74 -43.47
CA LYS A 675 -0.94 -0.04 -43.67
C LYS A 675 -0.88 0.75 -44.97
N ASP A 676 -1.59 0.31 -46.00
CA ASP A 676 -1.60 0.97 -47.31
C ASP A 676 -2.34 2.32 -47.28
N ARG A 677 -3.19 2.52 -46.27
CA ARG A 677 -3.99 3.74 -46.10
C ARG A 677 -3.46 4.68 -45.03
N ILE A 678 -2.75 4.16 -44.04
CA ILE A 678 -2.20 4.95 -42.94
C ILE A 678 -0.92 5.65 -43.42
N SER A 679 -0.95 6.97 -43.41
CA SER A 679 0.13 7.86 -43.84
C SER A 679 1.15 8.14 -42.75
N GLY A 680 0.75 8.04 -41.48
CA GLY A 680 1.64 8.24 -40.35
C GLY A 680 0.95 7.92 -39.02
N ILE A 681 1.76 7.58 -38.03
CA ILE A 681 1.32 7.27 -36.67
C ILE A 681 2.09 8.14 -35.70
N LEU A 682 1.37 8.81 -34.81
CA LEU A 682 1.93 9.57 -33.71
C LEU A 682 1.49 8.91 -32.40
N ASN A 683 2.40 8.72 -31.46
CA ASN A 683 2.07 8.24 -30.13
C ASN A 683 2.74 9.08 -29.05
N PHE A 684 1.96 9.51 -28.06
CA PHE A 684 2.43 10.13 -26.82
C PHE A 684 2.29 9.12 -25.69
N VAL A 685 3.40 8.67 -25.11
CA VAL A 685 3.40 7.54 -24.16
C VAL A 685 3.97 7.97 -22.80
N THR A 686 3.15 7.85 -21.76
CA THR A 686 3.54 8.02 -20.34
C THR A 686 3.54 6.70 -19.58
N GLY A 687 2.66 5.75 -19.96
CA GLY A 687 2.59 4.40 -19.41
C GLY A 687 3.56 3.42 -20.07
N VAL A 688 3.34 2.11 -19.87
CA VAL A 688 4.29 1.06 -20.29
C VAL A 688 4.38 0.96 -21.82
N LEU A 689 5.56 1.24 -22.37
CA LEU A 689 5.81 1.09 -23.80
C LEU A 689 5.80 -0.39 -24.27
N ARG A 690 4.83 -0.74 -25.12
CA ARG A 690 4.60 -2.07 -25.69
C ARG A 690 5.11 -2.20 -27.14
N PRO A 691 5.67 -3.38 -27.50
CA PRO A 691 6.06 -3.67 -28.87
C PRO A 691 4.86 -3.99 -29.76
N ILE A 692 4.92 -3.55 -31.01
CA ILE A 692 4.02 -3.92 -32.10
C ILE A 692 4.76 -4.94 -32.99
N LYS A 693 4.33 -6.19 -32.87
CA LYS A 693 4.76 -7.31 -33.70
C LYS A 693 3.54 -8.14 -34.06
N SER A 694 3.56 -8.72 -35.25
CA SER A 694 2.59 -9.72 -35.67
C SER A 694 3.34 -10.98 -36.03
N ASP A 695 2.81 -12.13 -35.63
CA ASP A 695 3.36 -13.42 -36.04
C ASP A 695 2.94 -13.76 -37.49
N THR A 696 1.91 -13.09 -38.01
CA THR A 696 1.39 -13.27 -39.38
C THR A 696 1.92 -12.25 -40.38
N ASP A 697 2.36 -11.07 -39.91
CA ASP A 697 3.00 -10.05 -40.76
C ASP A 697 4.41 -9.71 -40.25
N PRO A 698 5.47 -10.31 -40.85
CA PRO A 698 6.84 -10.07 -40.45
C PRO A 698 7.34 -8.66 -40.81
N GLN A 699 6.67 -7.95 -41.73
CA GLN A 699 7.08 -6.60 -42.15
C GLN A 699 6.49 -5.50 -41.26
N LEU A 700 5.46 -5.82 -40.45
CA LEU A 700 4.76 -4.85 -39.61
C LEU A 700 5.70 -4.00 -38.74
N SER A 701 6.63 -4.64 -38.04
CA SER A 701 7.56 -3.93 -37.16
C SER A 701 8.50 -2.99 -37.92
N SER A 702 8.89 -3.34 -39.15
CA SER A 702 9.73 -2.47 -39.98
C SER A 702 8.91 -1.29 -40.50
N TRP A 703 7.73 -1.57 -41.06
CA TRP A 703 6.81 -0.52 -41.52
C TRP A 703 6.45 0.45 -40.39
N TYR A 704 6.20 -0.06 -39.18
CA TYR A 704 5.89 0.77 -38.02
C TYR A 704 7.07 1.67 -37.63
N LYS A 705 8.32 1.17 -37.69
CA LYS A 705 9.52 1.99 -37.44
C LYS A 705 9.60 3.17 -38.40
N ASP A 706 9.30 2.95 -39.67
CA ASP A 706 9.44 3.94 -40.73
C ASP A 706 8.24 4.90 -40.81
N ASN A 707 7.10 4.53 -40.22
CA ASN A 707 5.84 5.29 -40.31
C ASN A 707 5.32 5.84 -38.98
N SER A 708 6.07 5.69 -37.88
CA SER A 708 5.66 6.22 -36.58
C SER A 708 6.64 7.22 -35.98
N LEU A 709 6.09 8.20 -35.26
CA LEU A 709 6.79 9.04 -34.29
C LEU A 709 6.24 8.69 -32.91
N VAL A 710 7.09 8.20 -32.00
CA VAL A 710 6.70 7.76 -30.66
C VAL A 710 7.42 8.62 -29.64
N LEU A 711 6.71 9.61 -29.09
CA LEU A 711 7.20 10.53 -28.07
C LEU A 711 6.93 9.92 -26.70
N VAL A 712 7.98 9.76 -25.90
CA VAL A 712 7.92 9.10 -24.59
C VAL A 712 8.38 10.06 -23.51
N ASP A 713 7.64 10.06 -22.39
CA ASP A 713 7.88 10.91 -21.23
C ASP A 713 9.34 10.85 -20.73
N SER A 714 9.88 12.00 -20.31
CA SER A 714 11.26 12.11 -19.83
C SER A 714 11.56 11.24 -18.59
N ALA A 715 10.56 11.02 -17.73
CA ALA A 715 10.65 10.23 -16.49
C ALA A 715 10.28 8.76 -16.67
N HIS A 716 9.99 8.31 -17.89
CA HIS A 716 9.58 6.94 -18.16
C HIS A 716 10.69 5.91 -17.83
N ALA A 717 10.31 4.78 -17.25
CA ALA A 717 11.23 3.73 -16.77
C ALA A 717 12.11 3.11 -17.87
N CYS A 718 11.75 3.23 -19.15
CA CYS A 718 12.61 2.74 -20.24
C CYS A 718 13.96 3.47 -20.33
N TRP A 719 14.07 4.65 -19.71
CA TRP A 719 15.30 5.44 -19.67
C TRP A 719 16.20 5.10 -18.48
N SER A 720 15.76 4.26 -17.55
CA SER A 720 16.49 3.99 -16.30
C SER A 720 17.76 3.15 -16.50
N ASP A 721 17.83 2.36 -17.57
CA ASP A 721 18.95 1.48 -17.89
C ASP A 721 19.23 1.47 -19.40
N GLN A 722 20.51 1.48 -19.76
CA GLN A 722 21.01 1.38 -21.12
C GLN A 722 20.50 0.12 -21.85
N ALA A 723 20.26 -1.00 -21.15
CA ALA A 723 19.67 -2.19 -21.76
C ALA A 723 18.22 -1.94 -22.21
N LEU A 724 17.44 -1.21 -21.42
CA LEU A 724 16.06 -0.82 -21.76
C LEU A 724 16.05 0.20 -22.90
N VAL A 725 16.98 1.17 -22.92
CA VAL A 725 17.15 2.11 -24.03
C VAL A 725 17.41 1.36 -25.34
N LYS A 726 18.35 0.40 -25.34
CA LYS A 726 18.61 -0.47 -26.50
C LYS A 726 17.43 -1.36 -26.87
N LYS A 727 16.57 -1.72 -25.91
CA LYS A 727 15.37 -2.53 -26.16
C LYS A 727 14.31 -1.70 -26.90
N VAL A 728 14.07 -0.46 -26.49
CA VAL A 728 13.05 0.42 -27.09
C VAL A 728 13.48 1.02 -28.42
N SER A 729 14.76 0.99 -28.79
CA SER A 729 15.22 1.39 -30.12
C SER A 729 14.92 0.36 -31.23
N LYS A 730 14.50 -0.86 -30.87
CA LYS A 730 14.15 -1.93 -31.83
C LYS A 730 12.95 -1.53 -32.69
N ARG A 731 12.92 -1.99 -33.95
CA ARG A 731 11.89 -1.67 -34.97
C ARG A 731 10.44 -1.78 -34.45
N ARG A 732 10.16 -2.84 -33.69
CA ARG A 732 8.84 -3.12 -33.08
C ARG A 732 8.31 -2.04 -32.12
N PHE A 733 9.11 -1.07 -31.70
CA PHE A 733 8.67 0.02 -30.82
C PHE A 733 8.45 1.35 -31.56
N GLY A 734 8.69 1.39 -32.88
CA GLY A 734 8.50 2.61 -33.67
C GLY A 734 9.70 3.55 -33.58
N SER A 735 9.55 4.78 -34.09
CA SER A 735 10.58 5.82 -33.94
C SER A 735 10.48 6.50 -32.58
N VAL A 736 11.00 5.81 -31.56
CA VAL A 736 10.99 6.28 -30.17
C VAL A 736 11.94 7.48 -30.00
N THR A 737 11.38 8.59 -29.51
CA THR A 737 12.07 9.83 -29.18
C THR A 737 11.76 10.19 -27.74
N LYS A 738 12.80 10.55 -26.97
CA LYS A 738 12.65 11.00 -25.59
C LYS A 738 12.19 12.45 -25.59
N SER A 739 11.14 12.76 -24.83
CA SER A 739 10.72 14.13 -24.55
C SER A 739 11.66 14.78 -23.51
N ASP A 740 11.87 16.09 -23.62
CA ASP A 740 12.63 16.87 -22.62
C ASP A 740 11.77 17.29 -21.42
N VAL A 741 10.45 17.20 -21.54
CA VAL A 741 9.49 17.52 -20.48
C VAL A 741 8.80 16.26 -19.95
N SER A 742 8.29 16.33 -18.71
CA SER A 742 7.49 15.27 -18.08
C SER A 742 6.03 15.70 -17.90
N GLY A 743 5.13 14.73 -17.96
CA GLY A 743 3.68 14.90 -17.95
C GLY A 743 3.10 14.87 -19.37
N LEU A 744 1.97 14.18 -19.53
CA LEU A 744 1.32 13.99 -20.83
C LEU A 744 0.96 15.33 -21.50
N ALA A 745 0.27 16.22 -20.76
CA ALA A 745 -0.15 17.52 -21.27
C ALA A 745 1.05 18.40 -21.67
N ASN A 746 2.07 18.47 -20.81
CA ASN A 746 3.29 19.23 -21.09
C ASN A 746 4.02 18.69 -22.33
N MET A 747 4.12 17.37 -22.46
CA MET A 747 4.76 16.71 -23.60
C MET A 747 4.03 17.02 -24.91
N MET A 748 2.69 16.95 -24.90
CA MET A 748 1.89 17.30 -26.06
C MET A 748 2.07 18.77 -26.45
N ASP A 749 1.95 19.69 -25.50
CA ASP A 749 2.14 21.12 -25.78
C ASP A 749 3.56 21.45 -26.27
N PHE A 750 4.59 20.84 -25.69
CA PHE A 750 5.98 21.07 -26.07
C PHE A 750 6.30 20.59 -27.48
N HIS A 751 5.82 19.39 -27.85
CA HIS A 751 6.09 18.77 -29.16
C HIS A 751 5.09 19.16 -30.25
N LEU A 752 4.12 20.03 -29.96
CA LEU A 752 3.13 20.47 -30.95
C LEU A 752 3.80 20.96 -32.25
N PRO A 753 4.77 21.90 -32.25
CA PRO A 753 5.38 22.39 -33.48
C PRO A 753 6.13 21.30 -34.28
N ASP A 754 6.80 20.39 -33.59
CA ASP A 754 7.57 19.29 -34.20
C ASP A 754 6.64 18.28 -34.88
N VAL A 755 5.50 17.99 -34.23
CA VAL A 755 4.45 17.12 -34.76
C VAL A 755 3.79 17.74 -35.99
N GLU A 756 3.45 19.02 -35.95
CA GLU A 756 2.84 19.74 -37.07
C GLU A 756 3.75 19.68 -38.30
N ALA A 757 5.05 19.95 -38.11
CA ALA A 757 6.05 19.88 -39.17
C ALA A 757 6.18 18.45 -39.73
N TRP A 758 6.21 17.44 -38.86
CA TRP A 758 6.33 16.03 -39.25
C TRP A 758 5.14 15.55 -40.08
N ILE A 759 3.91 15.91 -39.69
CA ILE A 759 2.70 15.55 -40.44
C ILE A 759 2.71 16.23 -41.81
N MET A 760 3.00 17.53 -41.87
CA MET A 760 2.97 18.29 -43.13
C MET A 760 4.06 17.85 -44.10
N GLN A 761 5.23 17.45 -43.61
CA GLN A 761 6.28 16.84 -44.43
C GLN A 761 5.75 15.59 -45.16
N ARG A 762 5.09 14.67 -44.43
CA ARG A 762 4.53 13.44 -45.00
C ARG A 762 3.41 13.71 -46.00
N VAL A 763 2.52 14.65 -45.69
CA VAL A 763 1.49 15.10 -46.63
C VAL A 763 2.13 15.60 -47.93
N GLY A 764 3.23 16.35 -47.84
CA GLY A 764 4.03 16.80 -48.98
C GLY A 764 4.62 15.66 -49.80
N GLU A 765 5.24 14.67 -49.15
CA GLU A 765 5.82 13.48 -49.78
C GLU A 765 4.77 12.64 -50.53
N ILE A 766 3.58 12.47 -49.94
CA ILE A 766 2.45 11.74 -50.56
C ILE A 766 1.90 12.51 -51.77
N THR A 767 1.86 13.84 -51.68
CA THR A 767 1.40 14.69 -52.79
C THR A 767 2.39 14.64 -53.96
N LEU A 768 3.70 14.60 -53.69
CA LEU A 768 4.77 14.53 -54.69
C LEU A 768 4.88 13.15 -55.35
N SER A 769 4.77 12.06 -54.59
CA SER A 769 4.83 10.70 -55.14
C SER A 769 3.68 10.40 -56.12
N LYS A 770 2.56 11.10 -55.99
CA LYS A 770 1.41 10.98 -56.90
C LYS A 770 1.52 11.85 -58.16
N ARG A 771 2.25 12.98 -58.12
CA ARG A 771 2.51 13.81 -59.31
C ARG A 771 3.47 13.15 -60.30
N SER A 772 4.39 12.30 -59.83
CA SER A 772 5.32 11.57 -60.72
C SER A 772 4.66 10.44 -61.52
N VAL A 773 3.48 9.96 -61.09
CA VAL A 773 2.73 8.87 -61.76
C VAL A 773 1.74 9.41 -62.82
N ALA A 774 1.48 10.73 -62.84
CA ALA A 774 0.40 11.36 -63.63
C ALA A 774 0.83 12.10 -64.91
N SER A 775 2.04 11.86 -65.45
CA SER A 775 2.47 12.43 -66.75
C SER A 775 2.51 11.37 -67.85
N PRO A 776 1.58 11.37 -68.83
CA PRO A 776 1.66 10.49 -69.98
C PRO A 776 2.57 11.07 -71.08
N ASN A 777 3.37 10.18 -71.68
CA ASN A 777 4.10 10.39 -72.92
C ASN A 777 3.21 11.05 -74.00
N MET A 778 3.56 12.27 -74.40
CA MET A 778 3.23 12.83 -75.70
C MET A 778 4.54 13.04 -76.46
N ALA A 779 4.59 12.44 -77.65
CA ALA A 779 5.76 12.29 -78.48
C ALA A 779 6.24 13.59 -79.13
N GLY A 780 7.56 13.63 -79.39
CA GLY A 780 8.18 14.14 -80.61
C GLY A 780 8.08 15.64 -80.91
N VAL A 781 9.23 16.30 -81.02
CA VAL A 781 9.75 16.90 -82.27
C VAL A 781 11.05 17.67 -81.96
N SER A 782 11.93 17.60 -82.95
CA SER A 782 13.33 18.04 -83.11
C SER A 782 13.69 19.52 -82.88
N GLY A 783 14.98 19.74 -82.63
CA GLY A 783 15.75 20.97 -82.88
C GLY A 783 16.22 21.64 -81.58
N GLY A 784 17.47 22.02 -81.35
CA GLY A 784 18.68 22.11 -82.16
C GLY A 784 19.56 23.21 -81.54
N GLY A 785 20.80 22.87 -81.17
CA GLY A 785 21.95 23.79 -81.23
C GLY A 785 22.22 24.80 -80.10
N TYR A 786 23.45 24.69 -79.57
CA TYR A 786 24.36 25.74 -79.05
C TYR A 786 23.91 26.54 -77.80
N GLY A 787 24.72 26.81 -76.78
CA GLY A 787 26.16 26.70 -76.53
C GLY A 787 26.53 27.72 -75.44
N GLY A 788 27.57 27.47 -74.63
CA GLY A 788 28.23 28.51 -73.83
C GLY A 788 28.26 28.32 -72.31
N SER A 789 29.32 27.66 -71.83
CA SER A 789 29.91 27.82 -70.48
C SER A 789 30.72 29.14 -70.40
N PRO A 790 31.44 29.47 -69.30
CA PRO A 790 31.06 29.58 -67.88
C PRO A 790 31.60 30.88 -67.20
N ALA A 791 31.22 31.08 -65.92
CA ALA A 791 31.94 31.67 -64.74
C ALA A 791 32.95 32.85 -64.89
N PRO A 792 33.12 33.72 -63.87
CA PRO A 792 34.03 33.45 -62.72
C PRO A 792 33.51 33.96 -61.35
N SER A 793 33.78 33.30 -60.21
CA SER A 793 34.96 33.37 -59.31
C SER A 793 35.11 34.74 -58.59
N MET A 794 34.94 34.80 -57.26
CA MET A 794 35.94 34.64 -56.17
C MET A 794 36.35 36.00 -55.56
N GLY A 795 36.29 36.13 -54.23
CA GLY A 795 36.87 37.27 -53.51
C GLY A 795 36.45 37.38 -52.04
N SER A 796 37.32 36.89 -51.15
CA SER A 796 37.22 36.86 -49.69
C SER A 796 37.75 38.12 -48.98
N LEU A 797 37.60 38.12 -47.64
CA LEU A 797 38.21 38.99 -46.59
C LEU A 797 37.33 40.21 -46.21
N GLY A 798 36.99 40.51 -44.96
CA GLY A 798 37.52 40.13 -43.65
C GLY A 798 37.90 41.42 -42.88
N GLY A 799 37.30 41.66 -41.70
CA GLY A 799 37.75 42.70 -40.75
C GLY A 799 36.61 43.53 -40.15
N GLY A 800 36.47 43.50 -38.82
CA GLY A 800 35.32 44.04 -38.09
C GLY A 800 35.49 45.43 -37.47
N ARG A 801 34.42 45.91 -36.82
CA ARG A 801 34.42 46.59 -35.49
C ARG A 801 33.00 47.07 -35.10
N SER A 802 32.57 46.57 -33.94
CA SER A 802 31.80 47.19 -32.85
C SER A 802 31.26 48.63 -32.98
N MET A 803 29.98 48.79 -32.61
CA MET A 803 29.27 49.87 -31.86
C MET A 803 27.81 49.85 -32.40
N GLY A 804 26.72 49.88 -31.65
CA GLY A 804 26.38 50.25 -30.29
C GLY A 804 24.83 50.22 -30.22
N VAL A 805 24.28 49.71 -29.12
CA VAL A 805 22.84 49.63 -28.85
C VAL A 805 22.35 50.95 -28.26
N PRO A 806 21.08 51.34 -28.46
CA PRO A 806 20.36 52.02 -27.39
C PRO A 806 19.02 51.36 -27.06
N GLN A 807 18.88 51.00 -25.77
CA GLN A 807 17.62 50.84 -25.05
C GLN A 807 16.91 52.20 -24.94
N GLN A 808 15.57 52.21 -24.96
CA GLN A 808 14.76 53.32 -24.44
C GLN A 808 13.80 52.80 -23.37
N HIS A 809 13.98 53.35 -22.16
CA HIS A 809 13.02 53.43 -21.08
C HIS A 809 12.03 54.56 -21.35
N MET A 810 10.75 54.37 -21.00
CA MET A 810 9.80 55.43 -20.64
C MET A 810 8.89 54.91 -19.53
N GLY A 811 8.92 55.57 -18.38
CA GLY A 811 7.97 55.42 -17.27
C GLY A 811 6.89 56.53 -17.29
N PRO A 812 6.15 56.75 -16.18
CA PRO A 812 4.70 56.55 -16.14
C PRO A 812 3.87 57.84 -16.01
N GLN A 813 2.55 57.74 -16.22
CA GLN A 813 1.58 58.78 -15.86
C GLN A 813 0.46 58.24 -14.96
N GLN A 814 0.16 59.06 -13.95
CA GLN A 814 -0.98 59.09 -13.02
C GLN A 814 -2.32 59.06 -13.80
N GLY A 815 -3.48 58.64 -13.33
CA GLY A 815 -4.04 58.35 -12.01
C GLY A 815 -5.52 58.77 -12.08
N PHE A 816 -6.49 58.01 -11.55
CA PHE A 816 -7.82 58.53 -11.20
C PHE A 816 -8.52 57.62 -10.19
N GLN A 817 -9.00 58.26 -9.12
CA GLN A 817 -9.87 57.73 -8.07
C GLN A 817 -11.31 57.60 -8.57
N HIS A 818 -12.04 56.57 -8.11
CA HIS A 818 -13.43 56.74 -7.72
C HIS A 818 -13.87 55.65 -6.72
N GLN A 819 -14.56 56.12 -5.67
CA GLN A 819 -15.15 55.41 -4.54
C GLN A 819 -16.41 54.57 -4.91
N PRO A 820 -16.87 53.68 -3.99
CA PRO A 820 -17.92 52.68 -4.23
C PRO A 820 -19.32 53.16 -3.81
N PRO A 821 -20.41 52.45 -4.18
CA PRO A 821 -21.69 52.59 -3.50
C PRO A 821 -21.80 51.62 -2.30
N GLY A 822 -22.31 52.16 -1.19
CA GLY A 822 -22.50 51.49 0.08
C GLY A 822 -23.64 50.47 0.12
N GLY A 823 -23.67 49.72 1.22
CA GLY A 823 -24.58 48.60 1.45
C GLY A 823 -25.92 48.92 2.10
N TYR A 824 -26.67 47.83 2.27
CA TYR A 824 -27.85 47.62 3.14
C TYR A 824 -27.68 46.20 3.72
N SER A 825 -27.34 46.04 5.01
CA SER A 825 -28.23 45.79 6.15
C SER A 825 -29.22 44.62 6.01
N GLY A 826 -29.04 43.55 6.80
CA GLY A 826 -30.12 42.62 7.17
C GLY A 826 -29.63 41.29 7.77
N PRO A 827 -30.33 40.68 8.76
CA PRO A 827 -29.71 39.91 9.84
C PRO A 827 -29.95 38.39 9.81
N GLY A 828 -29.09 37.66 10.53
CA GLY A 828 -29.51 36.60 11.46
C GLY A 828 -29.77 35.18 10.91
N PRO A 829 -29.73 34.17 11.79
CA PRO A 829 -29.34 32.79 11.47
C PRO A 829 -30.52 31.83 11.31
N TYR A 830 -30.30 30.73 10.58
CA TYR A 830 -30.85 29.40 10.85
C TYR A 830 -29.84 28.34 10.42
#